data_AF-A0A2T1FU57-F1
#
_entry.id   AF-A0A2T1FU57-F1
#
_cell.length_a   1.000
_cell.length_b   1.000
_cell.length_c   1.000
_cell.angle_alpha   90.00
_cell.angle_beta   90.00
_cell.angle_gamma   90.00
#
_symmetry.space_group_name_H-M   'P 1'
#
loop_
_entity.id
_entity.type
_entity.pdbx_description
1 polymer ?
#
loop_
_entity_poly.entity_id
_entity_poly.type
_entity_poly.pdbx_seq_one_letter_code
_entity_poly.pdbx_strand_id
1 'polypeptide(L)'
;MSQDRKTPGRWSASESLESKKDTSSLVPLPARKNRAERLKELRDLVISGKLPAGRLRRTPRESGENSEPPGEYNPLWRIFLKKWQFWLAVSLIMSVGMGFVAISSLLNLTSQSNCSKIFWPTASANDRFFCAQEAASKRTADDLLRAIELVNALPQDHPLRPRINDQIDRWSQDILRLGNSSFQEGRLEDAIAIARKVPQTVPAYATVQKQIEKWQSIWSDAEKIYRAAEDHLRQEEWTLAFRQATLLLDSGNTFWESAKYEELTKVIEATKAEGNKLVKARNTASGGSLDNLVTGIKLAQGIGQNSYLYQSANKLIAQFSQKIMALAQKRLQAGDWQQATAIVNQIPESGNLKEQVEDFKELATATAQATTGSVDGLSKAIELAQKMNSGRPLYKQAQDLVGRWQQEMADVKVLELASRLAAPGGVKDLRAAIAQLQTVPESNPRRTEVRSQISRLSRQIELLEDSPFMQRANDLANTGDPNSLEAAVAQASRIGQGRALYGEAQGKIQAWIERRQRLQDQPFLERAQQLAARGNLAEAIDMARRIRSGRVLYEEARSNIRNWESQFQGEQGLQSARQAARAGTADALQSAISIALQVPDSSSLSSQATEAIDEWSQRILAIGVEQSSSDVAGAIATLRKIPSSSRAFEQARSQIQVWEESLNPPAAESPAPVPPETEPPNRSGNR
;
A
#
# COMPACT_ATOMS: atom_id res chain seq x y z
N MET A 1 -5.95 -22.49 0.13
CA MET A 1 -7.18 -22.05 0.84
C MET A 1 -6.82 -21.78 2.30
N SER A 2 -7.70 -21.07 3.03
CA SER A 2 -7.86 -20.90 4.48
C SER A 2 -6.92 -21.61 5.49
N GLN A 3 -6.62 -21.07 6.68
CA GLN A 3 -6.71 -19.70 7.22
C GLN A 3 -6.08 -19.63 8.64
N ASP A 4 -6.17 -18.48 9.30
CA ASP A 4 -6.25 -18.26 10.75
C ASP A 4 -5.22 -18.94 11.70
N ARG A 5 -4.37 -18.09 12.31
CA ARG A 5 -3.99 -18.26 13.73
C ARG A 5 -4.37 -17.00 14.50
N LYS A 6 -5.04 -17.19 15.64
CA LYS A 6 -5.60 -16.13 16.48
C LYS A 6 -4.57 -15.52 17.43
N THR A 7 -4.76 -14.26 17.80
CA THR A 7 -4.05 -13.56 18.88
C THR A 7 -4.76 -13.72 20.23
N PRO A 8 -3.98 -13.71 21.32
CA PRO A 8 -4.28 -12.98 22.55
C PRO A 8 -3.18 -11.92 22.82
N GLY A 9 -3.29 -11.00 23.77
CA GLY A 9 -4.39 -10.68 24.68
C GLY A 9 -3.95 -9.65 25.71
N ARG A 10 -4.63 -8.49 25.75
CA ARG A 10 -4.30 -7.29 26.56
C ARG A 10 -3.85 -7.55 28.01
N TRP A 11 -2.81 -6.79 28.40
CA TRP A 11 -2.58 -6.23 29.73
C TRP A 11 -2.14 -4.76 29.52
N SER A 12 -2.36 -3.78 30.41
CA SER A 12 -3.35 -3.57 31.48
C SER A 12 -3.15 -2.12 31.93
N ALA A 13 -4.18 -1.27 31.94
CA ALA A 13 -4.05 0.12 32.40
C ALA A 13 -4.30 0.22 33.91
N SER A 14 -3.60 1.12 34.59
CA SER A 14 -3.83 1.48 36.00
C SER A 14 -3.87 3.00 36.14
N GLU A 15 -4.92 3.52 36.76
CA GLU A 15 -5.26 4.94 36.86
C GLU A 15 -4.15 5.92 37.28
N SER A 16 -4.25 7.12 36.71
CA SER A 16 -3.68 8.34 37.26
C SER A 16 -4.55 8.88 38.40
N LEU A 17 -3.96 9.16 39.56
CA LEU A 17 -4.58 10.00 40.60
C LEU A 17 -4.02 11.42 40.54
N GLU A 18 -4.91 12.41 40.60
CA GLU A 18 -4.54 13.82 40.68
C GLU A 18 -4.21 14.23 42.12
N SER A 19 -3.24 15.13 42.26
CA SER A 19 -3.38 16.27 43.18
C SER A 19 -2.48 17.40 42.73
N LYS A 20 -2.85 18.64 43.06
CA LYS A 20 -2.20 19.87 42.59
C LYS A 20 -2.25 20.90 43.70
N LYS A 21 -1.15 21.64 43.88
CA LYS A 21 -0.91 22.65 44.94
C LYS A 21 -0.62 22.04 46.35
N ASP A 22 0.04 22.76 47.27
CA ASP A 22 0.32 24.21 47.32
C ASP A 22 1.71 24.62 47.85
N THR A 23 2.00 25.92 47.69
CA THR A 23 3.00 26.76 48.41
C THR A 23 4.40 26.21 48.77
N SER A 24 5.38 26.63 47.96
CA SER A 24 6.68 27.20 48.36
C SER A 24 7.00 27.32 49.88
N SER A 25 7.99 26.55 50.37
CA SER A 25 9.26 27.09 50.91
C SER A 25 10.18 26.00 51.48
N LEU A 26 11.34 25.79 50.85
CA LEU A 26 12.59 25.25 51.44
C LEU A 26 13.70 25.29 50.38
N VAL A 27 14.94 25.60 50.77
CA VAL A 27 16.04 25.95 49.85
C VAL A 27 16.77 24.70 49.34
N PRO A 28 16.82 24.43 48.02
CA PRO A 28 17.74 23.45 47.45
C PRO A 28 19.14 24.04 47.32
N LEU A 29 20.16 23.29 47.73
CA LEU A 29 21.56 23.62 47.43
C LEU A 29 21.78 23.64 45.91
N PRO A 30 22.48 24.65 45.34
CA PRO A 30 22.70 24.71 43.90
C PRO A 30 23.58 23.56 43.42
N ALA A 31 23.10 22.81 42.42
CA ALA A 31 23.86 21.73 41.79
C ALA A 31 25.17 22.25 41.17
N ARG A 32 26.19 21.39 41.13
CA ARG A 32 27.50 21.74 40.53
C ARG A 32 27.36 21.98 39.02
N LYS A 33 27.34 23.26 38.62
CA LYS A 33 27.42 23.70 37.20
C LYS A 33 28.49 22.93 36.42
N ASN A 34 28.09 22.44 35.24
CA ASN A 34 28.91 21.75 34.25
C ASN A 34 30.02 22.68 33.71
N ARG A 35 31.13 22.09 33.23
CA ARG A 35 32.21 22.79 32.52
C ARG A 35 31.67 23.62 31.34
N ALA A 36 30.67 23.12 30.62
CA ALA A 36 30.02 23.82 29.51
C ALA A 36 29.29 25.10 29.93
N GLU A 37 28.60 25.07 31.07
CA GLU A 37 27.86 26.23 31.60
C GLU A 37 28.81 27.34 32.05
N ARG A 38 29.90 26.96 32.75
CA ARG A 38 30.94 27.91 33.17
C ARG A 38 31.66 28.56 31.98
N LEU A 39 31.88 27.81 30.88
CA LEU A 39 32.45 28.36 29.66
C LEU A 39 31.51 29.34 28.95
N LYS A 40 30.20 29.14 29.05
CA LYS A 40 29.19 30.07 28.53
C LYS A 40 29.15 31.36 29.37
N GLU A 41 29.07 31.21 30.69
CA GLU A 41 29.11 32.31 31.66
C GLU A 41 30.39 33.15 31.56
N LEU A 42 31.55 32.53 31.35
CA LEU A 42 32.81 33.22 31.05
C LEU A 42 32.81 33.95 29.71
N ARG A 43 32.20 33.37 28.66
CA ARG A 43 32.08 34.02 27.34
C ARG A 43 31.19 35.26 27.43
N ASP A 44 30.07 35.18 28.14
CA ASP A 44 29.13 36.29 28.30
C ASP A 44 29.71 37.41 29.19
N LEU A 45 30.55 37.08 30.19
CA LEU A 45 31.31 38.06 30.98
C LEU A 45 32.41 38.77 30.18
N VAL A 46 33.09 38.08 29.26
CA VAL A 46 34.09 38.68 28.35
C VAL A 46 33.42 39.61 27.33
N ILE A 47 32.25 39.24 26.80
CA ILE A 47 31.51 40.07 25.83
C ILE A 47 30.88 41.31 26.49
N SER A 48 30.51 41.25 27.78
CA SER A 48 29.82 42.34 28.50
C SER A 48 30.73 43.34 29.22
N GLY A 49 32.06 43.18 29.13
CA GLY A 49 33.04 44.19 29.56
C GLY A 49 33.08 44.48 31.06
N LYS A 50 32.62 43.55 31.92
CA LYS A 50 32.55 43.75 33.39
C LYS A 50 33.25 42.62 34.15
N LEU A 51 34.43 42.91 34.68
CA LEU A 51 35.10 42.10 35.71
C LEU A 51 35.21 42.90 37.03
N PRO A 52 34.41 42.58 38.07
CA PRO A 52 34.62 43.12 39.41
C PRO A 52 35.86 42.47 40.06
N ALA A 53 36.63 43.26 40.81
CA ALA A 53 37.93 42.82 41.34
C ALA A 53 37.81 41.94 42.61
N GLY A 54 38.47 40.78 42.61
CA GLY A 54 38.68 39.92 43.78
C GLY A 54 40.18 39.71 44.04
N ARG A 55 40.73 40.37 45.06
CA ARG A 55 42.18 40.35 45.37
C ARG A 55 42.63 39.04 46.02
N LEU A 56 43.71 38.45 45.49
CA LEU A 56 44.71 37.75 46.31
C LEU A 56 46.14 38.09 45.84
N ARG A 57 47.07 37.96 46.77
CA ARG A 57 48.47 38.46 46.73
C ARG A 57 49.25 38.12 45.46
N ARG A 58 49.97 39.12 44.95
CA ARG A 58 51.34 38.97 44.42
C ARG A 58 52.25 39.99 45.10
N THR A 59 53.44 39.55 45.49
CA THR A 59 54.64 40.37 45.35
C THR A 59 55.33 39.97 44.06
N PRO A 60 55.84 40.95 43.29
CA PRO A 60 56.98 40.70 42.41
C PRO A 60 58.09 41.71 42.67
N ARG A 61 59.31 41.34 42.27
CA ARG A 61 60.48 42.20 42.15
C ARG A 61 61.27 41.70 40.93
N GLU A 62 61.85 42.48 40.02
CA GLU A 62 61.71 43.90 39.63
C GLU A 62 62.65 44.08 38.42
N SER A 63 62.14 44.60 37.31
CA SER A 63 62.94 45.13 36.19
C SER A 63 62.01 45.90 35.27
N GLY A 64 62.19 47.20 35.15
CA GLY A 64 61.39 48.05 34.25
C GLY A 64 62.27 49.15 33.68
N GLU A 65 61.72 49.96 32.78
CA GLU A 65 62.44 51.12 32.25
C GLU A 65 61.51 52.33 32.03
N ASN A 66 61.67 53.30 32.93
CA ASN A 66 61.62 54.75 32.76
C ASN A 66 60.62 55.41 31.77
N SER A 67 59.72 56.24 32.33
CA SER A 67 59.85 57.71 32.18
C SER A 67 58.97 58.46 33.21
N GLU A 68 59.43 59.65 33.62
CA GLU A 68 58.80 60.56 34.61
C GLU A 68 57.83 61.58 33.94
N PRO A 69 57.22 62.61 34.60
CA PRO A 69 57.25 63.06 36.01
C PRO A 69 55.83 63.41 36.56
N PRO A 70 55.64 64.33 37.55
CA PRO A 70 56.08 64.28 38.96
C PRO A 70 54.89 64.31 39.97
N GLY A 71 55.14 64.04 41.26
CA GLY A 71 54.18 64.27 42.34
C GLY A 71 54.76 64.03 43.74
N GLU A 72 54.72 65.05 44.61
CA GLU A 72 55.44 65.08 45.89
C GLU A 72 54.94 64.08 46.96
N TYR A 73 55.86 63.56 47.78
CA TYR A 73 55.54 63.15 49.16
C TYR A 73 56.73 63.28 50.13
N ASN A 74 56.48 63.71 51.36
CA ASN A 74 57.50 63.92 52.39
C ASN A 74 57.81 62.64 53.19
N PRO A 75 59.08 62.21 53.33
CA PRO A 75 59.44 61.01 54.08
C PRO A 75 59.74 61.29 55.56
N LEU A 76 59.28 60.38 56.44
CA LEU A 76 59.47 60.42 57.91
C LEU A 76 60.93 60.23 58.39
N TRP A 77 61.90 60.14 57.47
CA TRP A 77 63.30 59.81 57.77
C TRP A 77 64.05 60.89 58.59
N ARG A 78 63.55 62.14 58.58
CA ARG A 78 64.13 63.28 59.33
C ARG A 78 64.18 63.08 60.85
N ILE A 79 63.45 62.11 61.40
CA ILE A 79 63.42 61.85 62.86
C ILE A 79 64.56 60.92 63.31
N PHE A 80 65.00 59.97 62.47
CA PHE A 80 66.04 59.00 62.85
C PHE A 80 67.48 59.51 62.69
N LEU A 81 67.71 60.47 61.79
CA LEU A 81 69.04 61.05 61.49
C LEU A 81 69.71 61.79 62.67
N LYS A 82 69.00 62.06 63.77
CA LYS A 82 69.50 62.88 64.90
C LYS A 82 70.10 62.09 66.08
N LYS A 83 70.23 60.75 66.01
CA LYS A 83 70.87 59.95 67.08
C LYS A 83 72.28 59.49 66.71
N TRP A 84 73.28 59.91 67.48
CA TRP A 84 74.71 59.58 67.27
C TRP A 84 75.01 58.07 67.18
N GLN A 85 74.24 57.24 67.87
CA GLN A 85 74.32 55.77 67.80
C GLN A 85 74.17 55.20 66.37
N PHE A 86 73.49 55.91 65.46
CA PHE A 86 73.39 55.51 64.05
C PHE A 86 74.75 55.50 63.35
N TRP A 87 75.59 56.53 63.58
CA TRP A 87 76.90 56.66 62.93
C TRP A 87 77.92 55.64 63.46
N LEU A 88 77.83 55.24 64.73
CA LEU A 88 78.64 54.15 65.28
C LEU A 88 78.32 52.80 64.62
N ALA A 89 77.04 52.49 64.40
CA ALA A 89 76.63 51.25 63.73
C ALA A 89 77.09 51.21 62.25
N VAL A 90 76.95 52.32 61.52
CA VAL A 90 77.39 52.43 60.12
C VAL A 90 78.91 52.26 60.00
N SER A 91 79.69 52.86 60.89
CA SER A 91 81.16 52.73 60.93
C SER A 91 81.63 51.28 61.11
N LEU A 92 81.01 50.54 62.04
CA LEU A 92 81.38 49.15 62.33
C LEU A 92 81.07 48.20 61.16
N ILE A 93 79.97 48.43 60.45
CA ILE A 93 79.53 47.60 59.31
C ILE A 93 80.43 47.80 58.08
N MET A 94 80.87 49.04 57.80
CA MET A 94 81.73 49.36 56.65
C MET A 94 83.06 48.61 56.68
N SER A 95 83.68 48.48 57.87
CA SER A 95 85.00 47.85 58.03
C SER A 95 84.99 46.32 57.83
N VAL A 96 83.85 45.66 58.01
CA VAL A 96 83.71 44.21 57.78
C VAL A 96 83.18 43.91 56.36
N GLY A 97 82.34 44.78 55.80
CA GLY A 97 81.73 44.57 54.48
C GLY A 97 82.72 44.43 53.32
N MET A 98 83.84 45.18 53.35
CA MET A 98 84.82 45.17 52.25
C MET A 98 85.54 43.82 52.07
N GLY A 99 85.77 43.05 53.14
CA GLY A 99 86.44 41.75 53.05
C GLY A 99 85.62 40.70 52.31
N PHE A 100 84.30 40.66 52.53
CA PHE A 100 83.42 39.67 51.91
C PHE A 100 83.18 39.96 50.41
N VAL A 101 83.13 41.24 50.03
CA VAL A 101 83.03 41.66 48.63
C VAL A 101 84.29 41.30 47.83
N ALA A 102 85.48 41.46 48.41
CA ALA A 102 86.73 41.09 47.76
C ALA A 102 86.83 39.58 47.45
N ILE A 103 86.47 38.72 48.42
CA ILE A 103 86.48 37.25 48.24
C ILE A 103 85.40 36.80 47.25
N SER A 104 84.21 37.42 47.30
CA SER A 104 83.15 37.20 46.31
C SER A 104 83.63 37.52 44.89
N SER A 105 84.31 38.65 44.69
CA SER A 105 84.84 39.06 43.38
C SER A 105 85.92 38.11 42.84
N LEU A 106 86.78 37.56 43.72
CA LEU A 106 87.81 36.58 43.33
C LEU A 106 87.24 35.21 42.95
N LEU A 107 86.15 34.77 43.58
CA LEU A 107 85.44 33.54 43.19
C LEU A 107 84.54 33.75 41.97
N ASN A 108 84.14 35.00 41.70
CA ASN A 108 83.31 35.36 40.55
C ASN A 108 84.14 35.81 39.34
N LEU A 109 85.29 35.14 39.10
CA LEU A 109 86.05 35.14 37.84
C LEU A 109 85.24 34.46 36.71
N THR A 110 84.05 34.98 36.45
CA THR A 110 83.31 34.73 35.21
C THR A 110 84.10 35.34 34.07
N SER A 111 84.57 34.50 33.16
CA SER A 111 85.22 34.93 31.94
C SER A 111 84.20 35.59 31.02
N GLN A 112 83.92 36.89 31.24
CA GLN A 112 83.28 37.76 30.25
C GLN A 112 84.25 38.06 29.09
N SER A 113 84.73 36.99 28.43
CA SER A 113 85.16 37.09 27.05
C SER A 113 84.02 37.72 26.28
N ASN A 114 84.24 38.92 25.74
CA ASN A 114 83.20 39.65 25.01
C ASN A 114 82.96 38.92 23.67
N CYS A 115 82.16 37.85 23.66
CA CYS A 115 81.88 37.03 22.46
C CYS A 115 81.22 37.82 21.32
N SER A 116 80.75 39.04 21.60
CA SER A 116 80.26 40.04 20.64
C SER A 116 81.35 40.96 20.05
N LYS A 117 82.59 40.91 20.56
CA LYS A 117 83.72 41.79 20.18
C LYS A 117 85.00 41.03 19.79
N ILE A 118 84.95 39.69 19.71
CA ILE A 118 86.10 38.86 19.32
C ILE A 118 86.34 38.96 17.80
N PHE A 119 87.59 39.18 17.41
CA PHE A 119 88.03 39.10 16.01
C PHE A 119 88.31 37.65 15.62
N TRP A 120 87.32 36.98 15.02
CA TRP A 120 87.34 35.54 14.73
C TRP A 120 88.56 35.01 13.94
N PRO A 121 89.18 35.75 13.01
CA PRO A 121 90.38 35.28 12.31
C PRO A 121 91.59 34.99 13.21
N THR A 122 91.69 35.63 14.38
CA THR A 122 92.78 35.41 15.36
C THR A 122 92.30 34.85 16.71
N ALA A 123 91.03 34.46 16.82
CA ALA A 123 90.45 33.91 18.04
C ALA A 123 90.99 32.49 18.32
N SER A 124 91.37 32.19 19.56
CA SER A 124 91.91 30.87 19.90
C SER A 124 90.83 29.78 19.84
N ALA A 125 91.27 28.51 19.77
CA ALA A 125 90.36 27.37 19.83
C ALA A 125 89.56 27.32 21.14
N ASN A 126 90.12 27.78 22.26
CA ASN A 126 89.41 27.88 23.53
C ASN A 126 88.36 28.99 23.52
N ASP A 127 88.66 30.17 22.97
CA ASP A 127 87.69 31.27 22.87
C ASP A 127 86.50 30.87 21.99
N ARG A 128 86.78 30.23 20.84
CA ARG A 128 85.76 29.68 19.94
C ARG A 128 84.90 28.62 20.64
N PHE A 129 85.51 27.70 21.38
CA PHE A 129 84.76 26.66 22.10
C PHE A 129 83.93 27.23 23.25
N PHE A 130 84.46 28.19 24.02
CA PHE A 130 83.74 28.87 25.11
C PHE A 130 82.55 29.68 24.58
N CYS A 131 82.77 30.55 23.58
CA CYS A 131 81.70 31.35 23.00
C CYS A 131 80.64 30.51 22.25
N ALA A 132 81.03 29.35 21.70
CA ALA A 132 80.09 28.38 21.16
C ALA A 132 79.25 27.71 22.25
N GLN A 133 79.87 27.32 23.37
CA GLN A 133 79.16 26.74 24.52
C GLN A 133 78.20 27.75 25.17
N GLU A 134 78.58 29.03 25.25
CA GLU A 134 77.72 30.13 25.68
C GLU A 134 76.55 30.35 24.72
N ALA A 135 76.77 30.35 23.40
CA ALA A 135 75.68 30.43 22.42
C ALA A 135 74.70 29.26 22.56
N ALA A 136 75.21 28.02 22.58
CA ALA A 136 74.39 26.82 22.72
C ALA A 136 73.58 26.77 24.04
N SER A 137 74.03 27.43 25.10
CA SER A 137 73.33 27.49 26.39
C SER A 137 71.88 28.00 26.28
N LYS A 138 71.62 28.87 25.29
CA LYS A 138 70.31 29.47 25.00
C LYS A 138 69.31 28.51 24.37
N ARG A 139 69.78 27.39 23.81
CA ARG A 139 68.96 26.31 23.19
C ARG A 139 67.99 26.78 22.10
N THR A 140 68.32 27.84 21.36
CA THR A 140 67.61 28.22 20.13
C THR A 140 68.27 27.56 18.92
N ALA A 141 67.53 27.33 17.83
CA ALA A 141 68.11 26.72 16.62
C ALA A 141 69.23 27.57 16.01
N ASP A 142 69.12 28.90 16.10
CA ASP A 142 70.09 29.85 15.53
C ASP A 142 71.34 30.03 16.40
N ASP A 143 71.20 30.03 17.73
CA ASP A 143 72.36 30.05 18.63
C ASP A 143 73.08 28.69 18.67
N LEU A 144 72.37 27.58 18.50
CA LEU A 144 72.97 26.24 18.33
C LEU A 144 73.69 26.11 16.98
N LEU A 145 73.13 26.65 15.89
CA LEU A 145 73.82 26.76 14.60
C LEU A 145 75.12 27.57 14.77
N ARG A 146 75.03 28.76 15.35
CA ARG A 146 76.18 29.64 15.60
C ARG A 146 77.25 28.95 16.45
N ALA A 147 76.86 28.13 17.42
CA ALA A 147 77.79 27.31 18.20
C ALA A 147 78.55 26.30 17.31
N ILE A 148 77.84 25.58 16.44
CA ILE A 148 78.44 24.65 15.47
C ILE A 148 79.40 25.36 14.52
N GLU A 149 79.00 26.51 13.95
CA GLU A 149 79.82 27.30 13.02
C GLU A 149 81.16 27.74 13.63
N LEU A 150 81.13 28.29 14.85
CA LEU A 150 82.31 28.80 15.54
C LEU A 150 83.40 27.73 15.78
N VAL A 151 83.00 26.49 16.08
CA VAL A 151 83.96 25.39 16.31
C VAL A 151 84.26 24.58 15.04
N ASN A 152 83.34 24.46 14.08
CA ASN A 152 83.59 23.74 12.83
C ASN A 152 84.55 24.49 11.91
N ALA A 153 84.66 25.81 12.05
CA ALA A 153 85.66 26.66 11.38
C ALA A 153 87.11 26.48 11.91
N LEU A 154 87.40 25.42 12.67
CA LEU A 154 88.75 24.97 13.03
C LEU A 154 89.20 23.82 12.11
N PRO A 155 90.51 23.68 11.81
CA PRO A 155 91.03 22.63 10.94
C PRO A 155 90.66 21.20 11.36
N GLN A 156 90.70 20.26 10.41
CA GLN A 156 90.33 18.84 10.64
C GLN A 156 91.41 18.06 11.41
N ASP A 157 92.66 18.48 11.30
CA ASP A 157 93.86 17.98 11.99
C ASP A 157 94.05 18.57 13.41
N HIS A 158 93.18 19.49 13.83
CA HIS A 158 93.29 20.16 15.12
C HIS A 158 93.20 19.18 16.32
N PRO A 159 94.07 19.26 17.36
CA PRO A 159 94.11 18.28 18.45
C PRO A 159 92.79 18.07 19.23
N LEU A 160 91.92 19.08 19.26
CA LEU A 160 90.58 18.97 19.89
C LEU A 160 89.48 18.43 18.96
N ARG A 161 89.78 18.02 17.72
CA ARG A 161 88.76 17.65 16.72
C ARG A 161 87.79 16.55 17.17
N PRO A 162 88.18 15.49 17.91
CA PRO A 162 87.22 14.54 18.47
C PRO A 162 86.19 15.21 19.40
N ARG A 163 86.67 16.01 20.36
CA ARG A 163 85.82 16.75 21.31
C ARG A 163 84.95 17.82 20.64
N ILE A 164 85.43 18.41 19.53
CA ILE A 164 84.65 19.34 18.70
C ILE A 164 83.53 18.57 17.98
N ASN A 165 83.83 17.43 17.35
CA ASN A 165 82.83 16.61 16.66
C ASN A 165 81.76 16.07 17.65
N ASP A 166 82.16 15.59 18.83
CA ASP A 166 81.25 15.18 19.91
C ASP A 166 80.29 16.30 20.35
N GLN A 167 80.74 17.55 20.31
CA GLN A 167 79.98 18.71 20.76
C GLN A 167 79.05 19.22 19.65
N ILE A 168 79.52 19.20 18.39
CA ILE A 168 78.69 19.45 17.20
C ILE A 168 77.56 18.44 17.09
N ASP A 169 77.82 17.15 17.36
CA ASP A 169 76.77 16.12 17.29
C ASP A 169 75.68 16.36 18.35
N ARG A 170 76.05 16.67 19.61
CA ARG A 170 75.09 17.06 20.66
C ARG A 170 74.25 18.28 20.25
N TRP A 171 74.86 19.32 19.71
CA TRP A 171 74.13 20.51 19.25
C TRP A 171 73.25 20.22 18.03
N SER A 172 73.66 19.31 17.15
CA SER A 172 72.85 18.83 16.03
C SER A 172 71.65 18.01 16.53
N GLN A 173 71.82 17.17 17.55
CA GLN A 173 70.73 16.47 18.24
C GLN A 173 69.78 17.45 18.95
N ASP A 174 70.30 18.53 19.55
CA ASP A 174 69.48 19.59 20.15
C ASP A 174 68.64 20.34 19.09
N ILE A 175 69.23 20.67 17.94
CA ILE A 175 68.50 21.26 16.79
C ILE A 175 67.43 20.27 16.27
N LEU A 176 67.75 18.99 16.14
CA LEU A 176 66.77 17.95 15.76
C LEU A 176 65.65 17.81 16.79
N ARG A 177 65.91 18.04 18.08
CA ARG A 177 64.86 18.03 19.13
C ARG A 177 63.92 19.22 19.01
N LEU A 178 64.44 20.40 18.66
CA LEU A 178 63.61 21.57 18.34
C LEU A 178 62.76 21.33 17.08
N GLY A 179 63.37 20.79 16.02
CA GLY A 179 62.66 20.38 14.81
C GLY A 179 61.57 19.35 15.10
N ASN A 180 61.86 18.36 15.97
CA ASN A 180 60.88 17.37 16.37
C ASN A 180 59.67 17.98 17.10
N SER A 181 59.83 19.08 17.85
CA SER A 181 58.69 19.81 18.44
C SER A 181 57.77 20.32 17.33
N SER A 182 58.29 21.10 16.38
CA SER A 182 57.52 21.57 15.23
C SER A 182 56.86 20.44 14.44
N PHE A 183 57.55 19.31 14.24
CA PHE A 183 56.98 18.13 13.59
C PHE A 183 55.77 17.57 14.37
N GLN A 184 55.91 17.33 15.67
CA GLN A 184 54.85 16.80 16.54
C GLN A 184 53.68 17.80 16.69
N GLU A 185 53.94 19.10 16.52
CA GLU A 185 52.94 20.18 16.46
C GLU A 185 52.28 20.35 15.08
N GLY A 186 52.55 19.47 14.11
CA GLY A 186 51.93 19.48 12.78
C GLY A 186 52.61 20.37 11.74
N ARG A 187 53.80 20.90 12.02
CA ARG A 187 54.58 21.79 11.14
C ARG A 187 55.82 21.07 10.60
N LEU A 188 55.59 20.15 9.65
CA LEU A 188 56.66 19.38 8.99
C LEU A 188 57.70 20.30 8.32
N GLU A 189 57.26 21.31 7.57
CA GLU A 189 58.17 22.20 6.85
C GLU A 189 59.07 23.00 7.81
N ASP A 190 58.53 23.50 8.92
CA ASP A 190 59.32 24.13 9.99
C ASP A 190 60.35 23.16 10.56
N ALA A 191 59.97 21.90 10.81
CA ALA A 191 60.87 20.88 11.34
C ALA A 191 62.04 20.60 10.40
N ILE A 192 61.75 20.45 9.10
CA ILE A 192 62.74 20.26 8.04
C ILE A 192 63.61 21.50 7.89
N ALA A 193 63.04 22.71 7.94
CA ALA A 193 63.79 23.96 7.86
C ALA A 193 64.73 24.15 9.06
N ILE A 194 64.30 23.83 10.28
CA ILE A 194 65.14 23.83 11.49
C ILE A 194 66.29 22.83 11.35
N ALA A 195 65.99 21.59 10.92
CA ALA A 195 67.01 20.55 10.76
C ALA A 195 68.03 20.88 9.65
N ARG A 196 67.58 21.43 8.53
CA ARG A 196 68.44 21.84 7.40
C ARG A 196 69.39 23.01 7.71
N LYS A 197 69.24 23.69 8.85
CA LYS A 197 70.25 24.67 9.31
C LYS A 197 71.60 24.02 9.62
N VAL A 198 71.64 22.75 10.04
CA VAL A 198 72.91 22.06 10.33
C VAL A 198 73.77 21.96 9.05
N PRO A 199 75.02 22.45 9.05
CA PRO A 199 75.86 22.47 7.84
C PRO A 199 76.17 21.08 7.30
N GLN A 200 76.14 20.91 5.97
CA GLN A 200 76.42 19.62 5.31
C GLN A 200 77.86 19.11 5.53
N THR A 201 78.76 19.96 6.03
CA THR A 201 80.18 19.67 6.26
C THR A 201 80.49 19.05 7.63
N VAL A 202 79.49 18.87 8.51
CA VAL A 202 79.71 18.23 9.82
C VAL A 202 79.37 16.73 9.80
N PRO A 203 80.10 15.87 10.53
CA PRO A 203 79.81 14.42 10.58
C PRO A 203 78.37 14.07 11.00
N ALA A 204 77.77 14.89 11.86
CA ALA A 204 76.40 14.72 12.35
C ALA A 204 75.31 14.89 11.27
N TYR A 205 75.64 15.45 10.09
CA TYR A 205 74.65 15.70 9.03
C TYR A 205 73.99 14.42 8.49
N ALA A 206 74.72 13.28 8.53
CA ALA A 206 74.14 11.98 8.17
C ALA A 206 73.01 11.53 9.12
N THR A 207 73.05 11.95 10.39
CA THR A 207 71.97 11.74 11.38
C THR A 207 70.80 12.69 11.11
N VAL A 208 71.09 13.95 10.77
CA VAL A 208 70.09 14.97 10.41
C VAL A 208 69.26 14.56 9.20
N GLN A 209 69.92 14.11 8.13
CA GLN A 209 69.25 13.69 6.90
C GLN A 209 68.31 12.49 7.14
N LYS A 210 68.77 11.46 7.87
CA LYS A 210 67.93 10.31 8.25
C LYS A 210 66.71 10.70 9.10
N GLN A 211 66.84 11.71 9.96
CA GLN A 211 65.73 12.18 10.79
C GLN A 211 64.70 12.98 9.98
N ILE A 212 65.14 13.75 8.98
CA ILE A 212 64.27 14.40 7.99
C ILE A 212 63.49 13.34 7.18
N GLU A 213 64.18 12.34 6.65
CA GLU A 213 63.56 11.23 5.89
C GLU A 213 62.52 10.48 6.73
N LYS A 214 62.82 10.23 8.01
CA LYS A 214 61.88 9.61 8.96
C LYS A 214 60.61 10.45 9.17
N TRP A 215 60.75 11.76 9.40
CA TRP A 215 59.59 12.65 9.53
C TRP A 215 58.75 12.68 8.24
N GLN A 216 59.39 12.72 7.07
CA GLN A 216 58.71 12.71 5.78
C GLN A 216 57.96 11.40 5.50
N SER A 217 58.53 10.23 5.85
CA SER A 217 57.82 8.95 5.73
C SER A 217 56.58 8.91 6.61
N ILE A 218 56.74 9.19 7.92
CA ILE A 218 55.63 9.22 8.88
C ILE A 218 54.50 10.12 8.39
N TRP A 219 54.83 11.33 7.92
CA TRP A 219 53.83 12.27 7.42
C TRP A 219 53.10 11.73 6.17
N SER A 220 53.85 11.16 5.22
CA SER A 220 53.28 10.55 4.01
C SER A 220 52.38 9.36 4.33
N ASP A 221 52.76 8.54 5.30
CA ASP A 221 52.00 7.35 5.71
C ASP A 221 50.73 7.73 6.48
N ALA A 222 50.80 8.71 7.38
CA ALA A 222 49.62 9.29 8.04
C ALA A 222 48.66 9.94 7.03
N GLU A 223 49.17 10.66 6.03
CA GLU A 223 48.34 11.26 4.99
C GLU A 223 47.66 10.21 4.10
N LYS A 224 48.35 9.11 3.74
CA LYS A 224 47.74 7.96 3.04
C LYS A 224 46.60 7.36 3.85
N ILE A 225 46.78 7.20 5.16
CA ILE A 225 45.74 6.70 6.07
C ILE A 225 44.51 7.63 6.05
N TYR A 226 44.71 8.94 6.18
CA TYR A 226 43.64 9.93 6.17
C TYR A 226 42.86 9.92 4.83
N ARG A 227 43.56 9.95 3.70
CA ARG A 227 42.95 9.92 2.36
C ARG A 227 42.17 8.63 2.11
N ALA A 228 42.70 7.47 2.52
CA ALA A 228 41.99 6.19 2.40
C ALA A 228 40.70 6.15 3.23
N ALA A 229 40.66 6.82 4.40
CA ALA A 229 39.44 6.95 5.18
C ALA A 229 38.39 7.83 4.46
N GLU A 230 38.81 8.93 3.80
CA GLU A 230 37.92 9.71 2.93
C GLU A 230 37.38 8.89 1.75
N ASP A 231 38.21 8.04 1.12
CA ASP A 231 37.77 7.21 0.00
C ASP A 231 36.74 6.15 0.42
N HIS A 232 36.87 5.57 1.62
CA HIS A 232 35.81 4.75 2.20
C HIS A 232 34.53 5.56 2.49
N LEU A 233 34.63 6.84 2.88
CA LEU A 233 33.45 7.71 3.01
C LEU A 233 32.76 7.98 1.67
N ARG A 234 33.51 8.25 0.60
CA ARG A 234 32.98 8.41 -0.77
C ARG A 234 32.24 7.15 -1.26
N GLN A 235 32.66 5.98 -0.79
CA GLN A 235 32.09 4.66 -1.12
C GLN A 235 30.94 4.20 -0.20
N GLU A 236 30.52 5.03 0.77
CA GLU A 236 29.50 4.73 1.79
C GLU A 236 29.90 3.66 2.84
N GLU A 237 31.21 3.42 3.02
CA GLU A 237 31.78 2.35 3.85
C GLU A 237 32.20 2.82 5.25
N TRP A 238 31.27 3.39 6.02
CA TRP A 238 31.52 4.06 7.32
C TRP A 238 32.41 3.27 8.30
N THR A 239 32.22 1.94 8.36
CA THR A 239 32.95 1.05 9.26
C THR A 239 34.40 0.84 8.84
N LEU A 240 34.69 0.88 7.52
CA LEU A 240 36.06 0.83 7.00
C LEU A 240 36.74 2.19 7.15
N ALA A 241 36.04 3.30 6.88
CA ALA A 241 36.54 4.64 7.15
C ALA A 241 36.96 4.83 8.62
N PHE A 242 36.13 4.37 9.57
CA PHE A 242 36.47 4.43 10.99
C PHE A 242 37.63 3.52 11.38
N ARG A 243 37.68 2.29 10.85
CA ARG A 243 38.83 1.39 11.06
C ARG A 243 40.13 2.02 10.54
N GLN A 244 40.09 2.59 9.34
CA GLN A 244 41.24 3.26 8.73
C GLN A 244 41.69 4.46 9.58
N ALA A 245 40.76 5.29 10.05
CA ALA A 245 41.06 6.41 10.95
C ALA A 245 41.81 5.98 12.22
N THR A 246 41.49 4.82 12.82
CA THR A 246 42.20 4.35 14.03
C THR A 246 43.69 4.07 13.83
N LEU A 247 44.16 3.90 12.58
CA LEU A 247 45.59 3.74 12.29
C LEU A 247 46.40 5.04 12.49
N LEU A 248 45.74 6.22 12.52
CA LEU A 248 46.41 7.49 12.86
C LEU A 248 46.91 7.53 14.31
N LEU A 249 46.32 6.73 15.21
CA LEU A 249 46.67 6.64 16.63
C LEU A 249 48.03 5.98 16.90
N ASP A 250 48.64 5.35 15.89
CA ASP A 250 49.97 4.73 15.93
C ASP A 250 50.89 5.31 14.85
N SER A 251 50.65 6.57 14.45
CA SER A 251 51.43 7.23 13.39
C SER A 251 52.82 7.72 13.84
N GLY A 252 53.06 7.90 15.14
CA GLY A 252 54.31 8.45 15.67
C GLY A 252 54.37 9.99 15.57
N ASN A 253 53.22 10.64 15.47
CA ASN A 253 53.06 12.09 15.38
C ASN A 253 51.81 12.57 16.12
N THR A 254 52.00 13.33 17.20
CA THR A 254 50.93 13.79 18.10
C THR A 254 49.85 14.61 17.40
N PHE A 255 50.18 15.41 16.37
CA PHE A 255 49.19 16.17 15.60
C PHE A 255 48.28 15.25 14.76
N TRP A 256 48.83 14.17 14.19
CA TRP A 256 48.04 13.16 13.48
C TRP A 256 47.22 12.29 14.44
N GLU A 257 47.83 11.83 15.53
CA GLU A 257 47.22 11.02 16.59
C GLU A 257 46.07 11.72 17.34
N SER A 258 46.12 13.05 17.46
CA SER A 258 45.11 13.83 18.19
C SER A 258 44.24 14.70 17.26
N ALA A 259 44.76 15.81 16.77
CA ALA A 259 43.99 16.82 16.06
C ALA A 259 43.35 16.27 14.76
N LYS A 260 44.13 15.59 13.91
CA LYS A 260 43.59 15.02 12.66
C LYS A 260 42.74 13.79 12.88
N TYR A 261 43.04 12.95 13.87
CA TYR A 261 42.14 11.86 14.26
C TYR A 261 40.77 12.37 14.76
N GLU A 262 40.74 13.42 15.58
CA GLU A 262 39.49 14.03 16.07
C GLU A 262 38.70 14.71 14.93
N GLU A 263 39.39 15.40 14.01
CA GLU A 263 38.82 15.99 12.80
C GLU A 263 38.17 14.93 11.90
N LEU A 264 38.92 13.87 11.54
CA LEU A 264 38.47 12.77 10.71
C LEU A 264 37.29 12.01 11.36
N THR A 265 37.34 11.79 12.67
CA THR A 265 36.25 11.13 13.42
C THR A 265 34.94 11.92 13.29
N LYS A 266 34.97 13.25 13.48
CA LYS A 266 33.79 14.11 13.31
C LYS A 266 33.27 14.10 11.87
N VAL A 267 34.18 14.09 10.89
CA VAL A 267 33.83 13.97 9.46
C VAL A 267 33.14 12.64 9.18
N ILE A 268 33.64 11.53 9.73
CA ILE A 268 33.02 10.20 9.59
C ILE A 268 31.62 10.17 10.24
N GLU A 269 31.45 10.72 11.44
CA GLU A 269 30.16 10.78 12.12
C GLU A 269 29.12 11.62 11.35
N ALA A 270 29.51 12.81 10.89
CA ALA A 270 28.64 13.67 10.07
C ALA A 270 28.26 12.99 8.75
N THR A 271 29.24 12.42 8.05
CA THR A 271 29.01 11.75 6.76
C THR A 271 28.14 10.48 6.93
N LYS A 272 28.29 9.73 8.03
CA LYS A 272 27.42 8.60 8.38
C LYS A 272 25.98 9.05 8.66
N ALA A 273 25.78 10.19 9.33
CA ALA A 273 24.45 10.76 9.55
C ALA A 273 23.79 11.20 8.22
N GLU A 274 24.58 11.66 7.25
CA GLU A 274 24.13 11.93 5.89
C GLU A 274 23.84 10.65 5.08
N GLY A 275 24.68 9.62 5.18
CA GLY A 275 24.47 8.31 4.58
C GLY A 275 23.15 7.66 5.03
N ASN A 276 22.79 7.82 6.30
CA ASN A 276 21.50 7.40 6.83
C ASN A 276 20.30 8.10 6.14
N LYS A 277 20.44 9.36 5.68
CA LYS A 277 19.42 10.03 4.84
C LYS A 277 19.31 9.36 3.47
N LEU A 278 20.43 8.98 2.84
CA LEU A 278 20.45 8.27 1.54
C LEU A 278 19.88 6.85 1.64
N VAL A 279 20.17 6.12 2.72
CA VAL A 279 19.53 4.82 3.01
C VAL A 279 18.02 5.00 3.19
N LYS A 280 17.58 6.02 3.94
CA LYS A 280 16.15 6.35 4.05
C LYS A 280 15.52 6.70 2.69
N ALA A 281 16.22 7.48 1.85
CA ALA A 281 15.78 7.83 0.50
C ALA A 281 15.56 6.60 -0.38
N ARG A 282 16.51 5.65 -0.38
CA ARG A 282 16.41 4.35 -1.07
C ARG A 282 15.23 3.53 -0.56
N ASN A 283 15.07 3.44 0.75
CA ASN A 283 14.00 2.65 1.38
C ASN A 283 12.61 3.23 1.10
N THR A 284 12.43 4.56 1.18
CA THR A 284 11.16 5.22 0.78
C THR A 284 10.87 5.02 -0.70
N ALA A 285 11.84 5.27 -1.58
CA ALA A 285 11.68 5.12 -3.04
C ALA A 285 11.51 3.67 -3.53
N SER A 286 11.74 2.66 -2.68
CA SER A 286 11.69 1.24 -3.04
C SER A 286 10.33 0.81 -3.60
N GLY A 287 9.23 1.33 -3.05
CA GLY A 287 7.86 1.03 -3.49
C GLY A 287 7.46 1.64 -4.83
N GLY A 288 8.31 2.47 -5.45
CA GLY A 288 8.15 2.94 -6.83
C GLY A 288 6.97 3.87 -7.13
N SER A 289 6.14 4.23 -6.15
CA SER A 289 5.09 5.25 -6.32
C SER A 289 5.68 6.66 -6.44
N LEU A 290 4.94 7.56 -7.08
CA LEU A 290 5.37 8.94 -7.36
C LEU A 290 5.81 9.69 -6.10
N ASP A 291 4.94 9.75 -5.09
CA ASP A 291 5.21 10.48 -3.84
C ASP A 291 6.43 9.93 -3.10
N ASN A 292 6.65 8.61 -3.18
CA ASN A 292 7.82 7.95 -2.60
C ASN A 292 9.11 8.27 -3.36
N LEU A 293 9.08 8.33 -4.69
CA LEU A 293 10.21 8.75 -5.52
C LEU A 293 10.56 10.22 -5.25
N VAL A 294 9.57 11.11 -5.23
CA VAL A 294 9.74 12.54 -4.93
C VAL A 294 10.22 12.79 -3.49
N THR A 295 9.74 12.00 -2.52
CA THR A 295 10.23 12.07 -1.13
C THR A 295 11.67 11.55 -1.02
N GLY A 296 12.01 10.48 -1.74
CA GLY A 296 13.40 9.99 -1.86
C GLY A 296 14.33 11.04 -2.48
N ILE A 297 13.88 11.73 -3.53
CA ILE A 297 14.58 12.87 -4.15
C ILE A 297 14.84 13.97 -3.11
N LYS A 298 13.80 14.41 -2.37
CA LYS A 298 13.93 15.47 -1.35
C LYS A 298 14.91 15.09 -0.23
N LEU A 299 14.94 13.82 0.18
CA LEU A 299 15.90 13.31 1.16
C LEU A 299 17.35 13.33 0.65
N ALA A 300 17.57 13.04 -0.64
CA ALA A 300 18.88 13.09 -1.27
C ALA A 300 19.33 14.53 -1.61
N GLN A 301 18.41 15.43 -1.94
CA GLN A 301 18.68 16.88 -2.07
C GLN A 301 19.09 17.53 -0.73
N GLY A 302 18.80 16.87 0.40
CA GLY A 302 19.28 17.25 1.73
C GLY A 302 20.73 16.90 2.06
N ILE A 303 21.55 16.56 1.05
CA ILE A 303 23.01 16.36 1.13
C ILE A 303 23.71 17.59 0.53
N GLY A 304 24.62 18.21 1.28
CA GLY A 304 25.32 19.41 0.84
C GLY A 304 26.38 19.15 -0.25
N GLN A 305 26.68 20.17 -1.07
CA GLN A 305 27.67 20.08 -2.15
C GLN A 305 29.08 19.72 -1.66
N ASN A 306 29.42 20.10 -0.42
CA ASN A 306 30.72 19.82 0.21
C ASN A 306 30.79 18.44 0.89
N SER A 307 29.73 17.62 0.80
CA SER A 307 29.72 16.26 1.37
C SER A 307 30.44 15.27 0.48
N TYR A 308 31.18 14.33 1.08
CA TYR A 308 31.72 13.14 0.41
C TYR A 308 30.65 12.32 -0.32
N LEU A 309 29.37 12.48 0.05
CA LEU A 309 28.23 11.77 -0.53
C LEU A 309 27.49 12.55 -1.62
N TYR A 310 27.92 13.76 -1.96
CA TYR A 310 27.20 14.60 -2.94
C TYR A 310 27.06 13.91 -4.31
N GLN A 311 28.10 13.19 -4.77
CA GLN A 311 28.04 12.43 -6.02
C GLN A 311 27.04 11.25 -5.92
N SER A 312 27.03 10.52 -4.80
CA SER A 312 26.08 9.42 -4.55
C SER A 312 24.64 9.92 -4.43
N ALA A 313 24.43 11.08 -3.82
CA ALA A 313 23.15 11.76 -3.74
C ALA A 313 22.63 12.15 -5.14
N ASN A 314 23.45 12.83 -5.95
CA ASN A 314 23.10 13.21 -7.32
C ASN A 314 22.80 11.98 -8.21
N LYS A 315 23.61 10.92 -8.10
CA LYS A 315 23.36 9.64 -8.79
C LYS A 315 21.99 9.04 -8.41
N LEU A 316 21.62 9.11 -7.13
CA LEU A 316 20.34 8.62 -6.64
C LEU A 316 19.15 9.51 -7.11
N ILE A 317 19.31 10.84 -7.11
CA ILE A 317 18.31 11.78 -7.63
C ILE A 317 18.06 11.53 -9.12
N ALA A 318 19.11 11.33 -9.93
CA ALA A 318 18.98 10.99 -11.34
C ALA A 318 18.24 9.66 -11.55
N GLN A 319 18.59 8.60 -10.80
CA GLN A 319 17.90 7.30 -10.84
C GLN A 319 16.41 7.40 -10.48
N PHE A 320 16.04 8.21 -9.48
CA PHE A 320 14.64 8.42 -9.12
C PHE A 320 13.90 9.27 -10.16
N SER A 321 14.56 10.29 -10.71
CA SER A 321 14.03 11.13 -11.79
C SER A 321 13.72 10.31 -13.05
N GLN A 322 14.60 9.36 -13.40
CA GLN A 322 14.37 8.42 -14.50
C GLN A 322 13.16 7.50 -14.25
N LYS A 323 12.94 7.05 -13.02
CA LYS A 323 11.73 6.28 -12.65
C LYS A 323 10.46 7.13 -12.77
N ILE A 324 10.49 8.40 -12.36
CA ILE A 324 9.36 9.33 -12.52
C ILE A 324 9.06 9.57 -14.02
N MET A 325 10.10 9.76 -14.84
CA MET A 325 9.96 9.88 -16.30
C MET A 325 9.31 8.63 -16.91
N ALA A 326 9.72 7.43 -16.52
CA ALA A 326 9.11 6.18 -16.99
C ALA A 326 7.62 6.03 -16.58
N LEU A 327 7.24 6.46 -15.37
CA LEU A 327 5.83 6.52 -14.94
C LEU A 327 5.01 7.48 -15.83
N ALA A 328 5.60 8.63 -16.18
CA ALA A 328 4.97 9.61 -17.05
C ALA A 328 4.82 9.09 -18.49
N GLN A 329 5.87 8.48 -19.05
CA GLN A 329 5.84 7.86 -20.38
C GLN A 329 4.74 6.79 -20.47
N LYS A 330 4.56 5.97 -19.44
CA LYS A 330 3.47 4.99 -19.38
C LYS A 330 2.08 5.64 -19.37
N ARG A 331 1.90 6.78 -18.70
CA ARG A 331 0.66 7.57 -18.74
C ARG A 331 0.42 8.21 -20.11
N LEU A 332 1.46 8.78 -20.71
CA LEU A 332 1.39 9.39 -22.04
C LEU A 332 0.99 8.36 -23.11
N GLN A 333 1.55 7.15 -23.04
CA GLN A 333 1.20 6.02 -23.92
C GLN A 333 -0.26 5.55 -23.76
N ALA A 334 -0.90 5.82 -22.61
CA ALA A 334 -2.32 5.53 -22.37
C ALA A 334 -3.26 6.67 -22.79
N GLY A 335 -2.72 7.79 -23.29
CA GLY A 335 -3.49 9.00 -23.63
C GLY A 335 -3.70 9.98 -22.46
N ASP A 336 -3.25 9.65 -21.24
CA ASP A 336 -3.36 10.45 -20.02
C ASP A 336 -2.39 11.67 -20.02
N TRP A 337 -2.33 12.45 -21.09
CA TRP A 337 -1.33 13.52 -21.29
C TRP A 337 -1.30 14.56 -20.16
N GLN A 338 -2.46 14.84 -19.52
CA GLN A 338 -2.56 15.73 -18.36
C GLN A 338 -1.81 15.16 -17.14
N GLN A 339 -2.11 13.91 -16.76
CA GLN A 339 -1.47 13.24 -15.63
C GLN A 339 0.02 12.98 -15.92
N ALA A 340 0.35 12.61 -17.16
CA ALA A 340 1.72 12.46 -17.63
C ALA A 340 2.54 13.76 -17.44
N THR A 341 1.98 14.90 -17.83
CA THR A 341 2.61 16.23 -17.64
C THR A 341 2.74 16.58 -16.16
N ALA A 342 1.71 16.30 -15.35
CA ALA A 342 1.72 16.52 -13.90
C ALA A 342 2.79 15.69 -13.18
N ILE A 343 3.05 14.46 -13.64
CA ILE A 343 4.13 13.59 -13.14
C ILE A 343 5.51 14.17 -13.49
N VAL A 344 5.73 14.55 -14.76
CA VAL A 344 7.02 15.12 -15.20
C VAL A 344 7.35 16.45 -14.52
N ASN A 345 6.35 17.27 -14.20
CA ASN A 345 6.55 18.51 -13.42
C ASN A 345 7.01 18.29 -11.98
N GLN A 346 7.08 17.05 -11.48
CA GLN A 346 7.65 16.73 -10.15
C GLN A 346 9.13 16.31 -10.22
N ILE A 347 9.72 16.24 -11.41
CA ILE A 347 11.16 15.99 -11.61
C ILE A 347 11.93 17.30 -11.36
N PRO A 348 12.90 17.35 -10.43
CA PRO A 348 13.71 18.55 -10.20
C PRO A 348 14.77 18.74 -11.28
N GLU A 349 15.27 19.97 -11.45
CA GLU A 349 16.40 20.24 -12.35
C GLU A 349 17.66 19.43 -11.96
N SER A 350 17.89 19.20 -10.66
CA SER A 350 18.97 18.35 -10.13
C SER A 350 18.86 16.86 -10.49
N GLY A 351 17.82 16.45 -11.23
CA GLY A 351 17.74 15.13 -11.86
C GLY A 351 18.56 15.00 -13.13
N ASN A 352 19.12 16.10 -13.66
CA ASN A 352 19.85 16.18 -14.93
C ASN A 352 19.05 15.67 -16.16
N LEU A 353 17.72 15.73 -16.10
CA LEU A 353 16.81 15.31 -17.17
C LEU A 353 16.12 16.49 -17.90
N LYS A 354 16.66 17.72 -17.80
CA LYS A 354 15.98 18.94 -18.28
C LYS A 354 15.51 18.84 -19.74
N GLU A 355 16.37 18.39 -20.65
CA GLU A 355 16.00 18.21 -22.06
C GLU A 355 14.91 17.14 -22.24
N GLN A 356 14.98 16.02 -21.53
CA GLN A 356 13.91 15.00 -21.56
C GLN A 356 12.58 15.55 -21.00
N VAL A 357 12.63 16.42 -19.99
CA VAL A 357 11.46 17.07 -19.38
C VAL A 357 10.83 18.09 -20.34
N GLU A 358 11.62 18.77 -21.16
CA GLU A 358 11.17 19.67 -22.23
C GLU A 358 10.57 18.86 -23.40
N ASP A 359 11.33 17.91 -23.96
CA ASP A 359 10.89 16.99 -25.01
C ASP A 359 9.55 16.32 -24.66
N PHE A 360 9.41 15.89 -23.40
CA PHE A 360 8.21 15.23 -22.94
C PHE A 360 6.98 16.14 -22.96
N LYS A 361 7.14 17.44 -22.67
CA LYS A 361 6.05 18.42 -22.68
C LYS A 361 5.61 18.74 -24.10
N GLU A 362 6.53 18.76 -25.05
CA GLU A 362 6.21 18.84 -26.49
C GLU A 362 5.43 17.60 -26.93
N LEU A 363 5.88 16.39 -26.59
CA LEU A 363 5.17 15.14 -26.92
C LEU A 363 3.83 14.99 -26.20
N ALA A 364 3.68 15.51 -24.98
CA ALA A 364 2.41 15.59 -24.28
C ALA A 364 1.43 16.55 -24.97
N THR A 365 1.92 17.69 -25.46
CA THR A 365 1.13 18.67 -26.23
C THR A 365 0.72 18.10 -27.59
N ALA A 366 1.62 17.41 -28.29
CA ALA A 366 1.33 16.68 -29.52
C ALA A 366 0.26 15.59 -29.29
N THR A 367 0.42 14.79 -28.23
CA THR A 367 -0.55 13.74 -27.86
C THR A 367 -1.92 14.34 -27.54
N ALA A 368 -1.99 15.51 -26.89
CA ALA A 368 -3.25 16.20 -26.64
C ALA A 368 -4.03 16.55 -27.93
N GLN A 369 -3.32 16.89 -29.02
CA GLN A 369 -3.94 17.11 -30.33
C GLN A 369 -4.41 15.79 -30.96
N ALA A 370 -3.60 14.72 -30.87
CA ALA A 370 -3.96 13.39 -31.37
C ALA A 370 -5.18 12.79 -30.67
N THR A 371 -5.32 12.98 -29.36
CA THR A 371 -6.46 12.48 -28.56
C THR A 371 -7.82 13.03 -29.02
N THR A 372 -7.87 14.10 -29.83
CA THR A 372 -9.12 14.53 -30.50
C THR A 372 -9.66 13.49 -31.48
N GLY A 373 -8.83 12.58 -31.98
CA GLY A 373 -9.20 11.56 -32.96
C GLY A 373 -9.57 12.09 -34.35
N SER A 374 -9.29 13.37 -34.62
CA SER A 374 -9.61 14.05 -35.87
C SER A 374 -8.42 14.10 -36.82
N VAL A 375 -8.66 14.21 -38.14
CA VAL A 375 -7.58 14.38 -39.14
C VAL A 375 -6.73 15.63 -38.86
N ASP A 376 -7.36 16.73 -38.46
CA ASP A 376 -6.70 17.99 -38.09
C ASP A 376 -5.83 17.84 -36.83
N GLY A 377 -6.36 17.25 -35.76
CA GLY A 377 -5.62 17.04 -34.52
C GLY A 377 -4.47 16.03 -34.67
N LEU A 378 -4.66 14.96 -35.43
CA LEU A 378 -3.59 14.02 -35.78
C LEU A 378 -2.51 14.69 -36.65
N SER A 379 -2.89 15.52 -37.61
CA SER A 379 -1.94 16.31 -38.42
C SER A 379 -1.12 17.27 -37.56
N LYS A 380 -1.75 17.98 -36.62
CA LYS A 380 -1.07 18.88 -35.66
C LYS A 380 -0.17 18.11 -34.69
N ALA A 381 -0.57 16.92 -34.25
CA ALA A 381 0.26 16.05 -33.42
C ALA A 381 1.54 15.62 -34.16
N ILE A 382 1.40 15.20 -35.42
CA ILE A 382 2.51 14.85 -36.30
C ILE A 382 3.44 16.06 -36.48
N GLU A 383 2.91 17.23 -36.83
CA GLU A 383 3.70 18.46 -37.03
C GLU A 383 4.49 18.86 -35.77
N LEU A 384 3.88 18.75 -34.58
CA LEU A 384 4.55 19.03 -33.32
C LEU A 384 5.67 18.03 -33.01
N ALA A 385 5.42 16.72 -33.18
CA ALA A 385 6.44 15.70 -32.92
C ALA A 385 7.57 15.68 -33.97
N GLN A 386 7.31 16.09 -35.21
CA GLN A 386 8.31 16.20 -36.27
C GLN A 386 9.31 17.35 -36.07
N LYS A 387 8.99 18.36 -35.25
CA LYS A 387 9.91 19.48 -34.91
C LYS A 387 11.05 19.05 -33.98
N MET A 388 10.96 17.89 -33.34
CA MET A 388 12.00 17.37 -32.46
C MET A 388 13.21 16.93 -33.30
N ASN A 389 14.38 17.50 -33.01
CA ASN A 389 15.63 17.22 -33.72
C ASN A 389 16.20 15.82 -33.39
N SER A 390 16.92 15.22 -34.33
CA SER A 390 17.45 13.85 -34.21
C SER A 390 18.44 13.62 -33.06
N GLY A 391 19.08 14.68 -32.56
CA GLY A 391 19.95 14.64 -31.38
C GLY A 391 19.23 14.75 -30.03
N ARG A 392 17.90 14.97 -29.99
CA ARG A 392 17.17 15.16 -28.73
C ARG A 392 16.79 13.81 -28.08
N PRO A 393 16.87 13.69 -26.73
CA PRO A 393 16.67 12.44 -26.02
C PRO A 393 15.42 11.62 -26.36
N LEU A 394 14.27 12.25 -26.64
CA LEU A 394 13.03 11.52 -26.96
C LEU A 394 12.73 11.43 -28.48
N TYR A 395 13.66 11.81 -29.36
CA TYR A 395 13.44 11.83 -30.81
C TYR A 395 12.87 10.52 -31.37
N LYS A 396 13.41 9.37 -30.96
CA LYS A 396 12.89 8.07 -31.40
C LYS A 396 11.42 7.88 -30.99
N GLN A 397 11.06 8.23 -29.75
CA GLN A 397 9.68 8.17 -29.26
C GLN A 397 8.77 9.12 -30.05
N ALA A 398 9.27 10.28 -30.49
CA ALA A 398 8.56 11.19 -31.37
C ALA A 398 8.25 10.53 -32.74
N GLN A 399 9.24 9.90 -33.38
CA GLN A 399 9.02 9.20 -34.66
C GLN A 399 8.11 7.97 -34.51
N ASP A 400 8.24 7.21 -33.41
CA ASP A 400 7.36 6.08 -33.06
C ASP A 400 5.91 6.53 -32.77
N LEU A 401 5.67 7.81 -32.45
CA LEU A 401 4.33 8.40 -32.36
C LEU A 401 3.84 8.89 -33.74
N VAL A 402 4.68 9.61 -34.49
CA VAL A 402 4.40 10.10 -35.85
C VAL A 402 3.94 8.96 -36.77
N GLY A 403 4.66 7.84 -36.80
CA GLY A 403 4.28 6.70 -37.65
C GLY A 403 2.91 6.10 -37.32
N ARG A 404 2.53 6.08 -36.02
CA ARG A 404 1.21 5.60 -35.59
C ARG A 404 0.10 6.61 -35.91
N TRP A 405 0.32 7.90 -35.68
CA TRP A 405 -0.65 8.94 -36.02
C TRP A 405 -0.83 9.10 -37.54
N GLN A 406 0.20 8.86 -38.35
CA GLN A 406 0.09 8.81 -39.81
C GLN A 406 -0.82 7.68 -40.30
N GLN A 407 -0.70 6.48 -39.69
CA GLN A 407 -1.61 5.37 -39.93
C GLN A 407 -3.03 5.74 -39.49
N GLU A 408 -3.22 6.12 -38.23
CA GLU A 408 -4.54 6.46 -37.66
C GLU A 408 -5.26 7.56 -38.46
N MET A 409 -4.53 8.58 -38.94
CA MET A 409 -5.07 9.64 -39.78
C MET A 409 -5.58 9.12 -41.14
N ALA A 410 -5.00 8.06 -41.70
CA ALA A 410 -5.52 7.42 -42.90
C ALA A 410 -6.82 6.66 -42.60
N ASP A 411 -6.92 6.01 -41.45
CA ASP A 411 -8.13 5.28 -41.05
C ASP A 411 -9.29 6.21 -40.70
N VAL A 412 -9.02 7.35 -40.05
CA VAL A 412 -10.04 8.39 -39.81
C VAL A 412 -10.60 8.94 -41.13
N LYS A 413 -9.76 9.13 -42.16
CA LYS A 413 -10.24 9.50 -43.51
C LYS A 413 -11.13 8.43 -44.14
N VAL A 414 -10.86 7.15 -43.89
CA VAL A 414 -11.71 6.03 -44.31
C VAL A 414 -13.04 6.02 -43.56
N LEU A 415 -13.05 6.25 -42.24
CA LEU A 415 -14.25 6.40 -41.41
C LEU A 415 -15.11 7.60 -41.84
N GLU A 416 -14.49 8.76 -42.14
CA GLU A 416 -15.15 9.96 -42.67
C GLU A 416 -15.72 9.75 -44.09
N LEU A 417 -15.02 8.99 -44.94
CA LEU A 417 -15.52 8.65 -46.28
C LEU A 417 -16.69 7.67 -46.19
N ALA A 418 -16.59 6.61 -45.38
CA ALA A 418 -17.68 5.68 -45.12
C ALA A 418 -18.91 6.37 -44.51
N SER A 419 -18.71 7.32 -43.58
CA SER A 419 -19.80 8.11 -43.00
C SER A 419 -20.52 8.96 -44.06
N ARG A 420 -19.79 9.55 -45.02
CA ARG A 420 -20.37 10.28 -46.15
C ARG A 420 -21.08 9.36 -47.14
N LEU A 421 -20.53 8.17 -47.40
CA LEU A 421 -21.18 7.14 -48.23
C LEU A 421 -22.47 6.60 -47.58
N ALA A 422 -22.52 6.50 -46.24
CA ALA A 422 -23.72 6.06 -45.52
C ALA A 422 -24.82 7.14 -45.42
N ALA A 423 -24.48 8.42 -45.59
CA ALA A 423 -25.38 9.54 -45.33
C ALA A 423 -26.71 9.54 -46.12
N PRO A 424 -26.79 9.06 -47.38
CA PRO A 424 -28.07 8.91 -48.09
C PRO A 424 -29.01 7.84 -47.51
N GLY A 425 -28.49 6.93 -46.68
CA GLY A 425 -29.26 5.89 -45.98
C GLY A 425 -29.79 4.75 -46.85
N GLY A 426 -29.60 4.77 -48.18
CA GLY A 426 -30.05 3.71 -49.07
C GLY A 426 -29.20 2.44 -48.97
N VAL A 427 -29.80 1.28 -49.27
CA VAL A 427 -29.14 -0.03 -49.13
C VAL A 427 -27.86 -0.16 -49.99
N LYS A 428 -27.77 0.53 -51.14
CA LYS A 428 -26.55 0.57 -51.95
C LYS A 428 -25.45 1.39 -51.28
N ASP A 429 -25.84 2.51 -50.68
CA ASP A 429 -24.97 3.53 -50.08
C ASP A 429 -24.39 3.02 -48.76
N LEU A 430 -25.22 2.37 -47.93
CA LEU A 430 -24.82 1.62 -46.73
C LEU A 430 -23.87 0.45 -47.08
N ARG A 431 -24.11 -0.26 -48.20
CA ARG A 431 -23.19 -1.32 -48.68
C ARG A 431 -21.84 -0.76 -49.14
N ALA A 432 -21.83 0.39 -49.82
CA ALA A 432 -20.60 1.09 -50.21
C ALA A 432 -19.81 1.56 -48.98
N ALA A 433 -20.50 2.09 -47.96
CA ALA A 433 -19.88 2.45 -46.69
C ALA A 433 -19.26 1.25 -45.95
N ILE A 434 -19.95 0.09 -45.90
CA ILE A 434 -19.39 -1.13 -45.32
C ILE A 434 -18.16 -1.61 -46.10
N ALA A 435 -18.20 -1.62 -47.44
CA ALA A 435 -17.06 -1.99 -48.27
C ALA A 435 -15.86 -1.05 -48.02
N GLN A 436 -16.10 0.24 -47.85
CA GLN A 436 -15.07 1.21 -47.51
C GLN A 436 -14.49 1.00 -46.10
N LEU A 437 -15.31 0.63 -45.11
CA LEU A 437 -14.85 0.27 -43.76
C LEU A 437 -14.06 -1.06 -43.75
N GLN A 438 -14.36 -1.98 -44.66
CA GLN A 438 -13.65 -3.25 -44.79
C GLN A 438 -12.20 -3.09 -45.30
N THR A 439 -11.82 -1.94 -45.88
CA THR A 439 -10.42 -1.69 -46.27
C THR A 439 -9.49 -1.41 -45.09
N VAL A 440 -10.00 -1.14 -43.88
CA VAL A 440 -9.17 -0.91 -42.69
C VAL A 440 -8.63 -2.25 -42.15
N PRO A 441 -7.31 -2.48 -42.03
CA PRO A 441 -6.74 -3.75 -41.60
C PRO A 441 -7.19 -4.22 -40.21
N GLU A 442 -7.17 -5.53 -39.96
CA GLU A 442 -7.51 -6.10 -38.65
C GLU A 442 -6.52 -5.74 -37.53
N SER A 443 -5.28 -5.39 -37.87
CA SER A 443 -4.22 -4.94 -36.94
C SER A 443 -4.38 -3.49 -36.47
N ASN A 444 -5.44 -2.80 -36.89
CA ASN A 444 -5.59 -1.37 -36.71
C ASN A 444 -6.10 -0.96 -35.31
N PRO A 445 -5.57 0.11 -34.67
CA PRO A 445 -6.05 0.57 -33.36
C PRO A 445 -7.55 0.95 -33.35
N ARG A 446 -8.09 1.44 -34.47
CA ARG A 446 -9.53 1.78 -34.61
C ARG A 446 -10.40 0.63 -35.07
N ARG A 447 -9.89 -0.60 -35.19
CA ARG A 447 -10.68 -1.74 -35.73
C ARG A 447 -11.95 -2.02 -34.93
N THR A 448 -11.98 -1.74 -33.62
CA THR A 448 -13.20 -1.85 -32.78
C THR A 448 -14.28 -0.83 -33.19
N GLU A 449 -13.89 0.41 -33.51
CA GLU A 449 -14.80 1.44 -34.04
C GLU A 449 -15.34 1.02 -35.40
N VAL A 450 -14.46 0.59 -36.31
CA VAL A 450 -14.81 0.10 -37.64
C VAL A 450 -15.82 -1.05 -37.58
N ARG A 451 -15.59 -2.08 -36.74
CA ARG A 451 -16.52 -3.20 -36.54
C ARG A 451 -17.88 -2.74 -35.98
N SER A 452 -17.90 -1.76 -35.07
CA SER A 452 -19.12 -1.18 -34.52
C SER A 452 -19.94 -0.43 -35.58
N GLN A 453 -19.26 0.34 -36.45
CA GLN A 453 -19.91 1.00 -37.59
C GLN A 453 -20.45 -0.01 -38.61
N ILE A 454 -19.66 -1.02 -39.01
CA ILE A 454 -20.13 -2.10 -39.91
C ILE A 454 -21.38 -2.78 -39.35
N SER A 455 -21.37 -3.18 -38.07
CA SER A 455 -22.53 -3.81 -37.42
C SER A 455 -23.79 -2.92 -37.46
N ARG A 456 -23.64 -1.62 -37.19
CA ARG A 456 -24.73 -0.63 -37.27
C ARG A 456 -25.30 -0.50 -38.68
N LEU A 457 -24.44 -0.39 -39.69
CA LEU A 457 -24.83 -0.25 -41.10
C LEU A 457 -25.49 -1.54 -41.63
N SER A 458 -24.97 -2.71 -41.26
CA SER A 458 -25.59 -4.01 -41.57
C SER A 458 -26.99 -4.11 -40.99
N ARG A 459 -27.18 -3.74 -39.72
CA ARG A 459 -28.51 -3.73 -39.09
C ARG A 459 -29.48 -2.75 -39.79
N GLN A 460 -28.99 -1.61 -40.29
CA GLN A 460 -29.81 -0.69 -41.09
C GLN A 460 -30.22 -1.30 -42.44
N ILE A 461 -29.32 -2.01 -43.13
CA ILE A 461 -29.64 -2.75 -44.35
C ILE A 461 -30.70 -3.82 -44.07
N GLU A 462 -30.54 -4.60 -43.00
CA GLU A 462 -31.53 -5.61 -42.59
C GLU A 462 -32.91 -5.00 -42.34
N LEU A 463 -32.99 -3.89 -41.59
CA LEU A 463 -34.25 -3.18 -41.35
C LEU A 463 -34.90 -2.70 -42.66
N LEU A 464 -34.12 -2.19 -43.62
CA LEU A 464 -34.62 -1.72 -44.92
C LEU A 464 -35.06 -2.86 -45.84
N GLU A 465 -34.39 -4.02 -45.79
CA GLU A 465 -34.73 -5.20 -46.59
C GLU A 465 -35.90 -6.01 -45.98
N ASP A 466 -35.97 -6.13 -44.65
CA ASP A 466 -36.95 -6.94 -43.95
C ASP A 466 -38.28 -6.20 -43.69
N SER A 467 -38.26 -4.88 -43.49
CA SER A 467 -39.47 -4.09 -43.20
C SER A 467 -40.57 -4.22 -44.27
N PRO A 468 -40.28 -4.21 -45.59
CA PRO A 468 -41.30 -4.47 -46.61
C PRO A 468 -41.92 -5.87 -46.57
N PHE A 469 -41.30 -6.86 -45.91
CA PHE A 469 -41.96 -8.14 -45.62
C PHE A 469 -42.84 -8.02 -44.37
N MET A 470 -42.32 -7.40 -43.30
CA MET A 470 -43.04 -7.19 -42.05
C MET A 470 -44.32 -6.35 -42.23
N GLN A 471 -44.26 -5.27 -43.03
CA GLN A 471 -45.41 -4.42 -43.39
C GLN A 471 -46.52 -5.24 -44.06
N ARG A 472 -46.22 -5.86 -45.22
CA ARG A 472 -47.19 -6.70 -45.95
C ARG A 472 -47.76 -7.84 -45.10
N ALA A 473 -46.98 -8.38 -44.16
CA ALA A 473 -47.47 -9.38 -43.22
C ALA A 473 -48.47 -8.79 -42.20
N ASN A 474 -48.22 -7.59 -41.66
CA ASN A 474 -49.20 -6.87 -40.83
C ASN A 474 -50.48 -6.59 -41.63
N ASP A 475 -50.36 -6.12 -42.88
CA ASP A 475 -51.49 -5.76 -43.74
C ASP A 475 -52.42 -6.97 -43.99
N LEU A 476 -51.84 -8.14 -44.28
CA LEU A 476 -52.56 -9.41 -44.40
C LEU A 476 -53.20 -9.84 -43.08
N ALA A 477 -52.51 -9.67 -41.95
CA ALA A 477 -53.06 -10.02 -40.64
C ALA A 477 -54.22 -9.10 -40.20
N ASN A 478 -54.26 -7.86 -40.69
CA ASN A 478 -55.32 -6.90 -40.39
C ASN A 478 -56.67 -7.29 -41.01
N THR A 479 -56.69 -8.03 -42.14
CA THR A 479 -57.92 -8.62 -42.71
C THR A 479 -58.58 -9.61 -41.74
N GLY A 480 -57.77 -10.30 -40.92
CA GLY A 480 -58.23 -11.02 -39.74
C GLY A 480 -58.92 -12.37 -39.98
N ASP A 481 -59.10 -12.81 -41.24
CA ASP A 481 -59.62 -14.14 -41.57
C ASP A 481 -58.52 -15.23 -41.51
N PRO A 482 -58.88 -16.53 -41.46
CA PRO A 482 -57.91 -17.62 -41.32
C PRO A 482 -56.88 -17.73 -42.45
N ASN A 483 -57.23 -17.38 -43.69
CA ASN A 483 -56.37 -17.51 -44.86
C ASN A 483 -55.38 -16.32 -44.93
N SER A 484 -55.86 -15.11 -44.67
CA SER A 484 -54.97 -13.93 -44.64
C SER A 484 -54.02 -13.95 -43.44
N LEU A 485 -54.42 -14.53 -42.29
CA LEU A 485 -53.51 -14.80 -41.17
C LEU A 485 -52.43 -15.84 -41.53
N GLU A 486 -52.74 -16.83 -42.36
CA GLU A 486 -51.75 -17.80 -42.85
C GLU A 486 -50.80 -17.16 -43.88
N ALA A 487 -51.31 -16.33 -44.78
CA ALA A 487 -50.50 -15.53 -45.70
C ALA A 487 -49.57 -14.55 -44.95
N ALA A 488 -50.05 -13.94 -43.86
CA ALA A 488 -49.25 -13.08 -42.98
C ALA A 488 -48.09 -13.85 -42.33
N VAL A 489 -48.36 -15.05 -41.78
CA VAL A 489 -47.32 -15.94 -41.23
C VAL A 489 -46.30 -16.31 -42.30
N ALA A 490 -46.73 -16.71 -43.50
CA ALA A 490 -45.84 -17.08 -44.60
C ALA A 490 -45.01 -15.88 -45.11
N GLN A 491 -45.53 -14.66 -45.01
CA GLN A 491 -44.84 -13.44 -45.41
C GLN A 491 -43.80 -12.99 -44.36
N ALA A 492 -44.13 -13.02 -43.07
CA ALA A 492 -43.20 -12.71 -42.00
C ALA A 492 -42.09 -13.77 -41.84
N SER A 493 -42.39 -15.04 -42.14
CA SER A 493 -41.40 -16.15 -42.12
C SER A 493 -40.26 -16.01 -43.14
N ARG A 494 -40.32 -15.02 -44.03
CA ARG A 494 -39.22 -14.67 -44.95
C ARG A 494 -38.08 -13.93 -44.26
N ILE A 495 -38.33 -13.38 -43.07
CA ILE A 495 -37.32 -12.71 -42.25
C ILE A 495 -36.49 -13.81 -41.56
N GLY A 496 -35.25 -13.98 -42.01
CA GLY A 496 -34.39 -15.08 -41.57
C GLY A 496 -33.88 -14.95 -40.13
N GLN A 497 -33.49 -16.09 -39.54
CA GLN A 497 -32.91 -16.12 -38.20
C GLN A 497 -31.64 -15.25 -38.12
N GLY A 498 -31.54 -14.47 -37.04
CA GLY A 498 -30.41 -13.58 -36.78
C GLY A 498 -30.52 -12.16 -37.37
N ARG A 499 -31.49 -11.89 -38.26
CA ARG A 499 -31.73 -10.53 -38.78
C ARG A 499 -32.46 -9.62 -37.78
N ALA A 500 -32.29 -8.32 -37.95
CA ALA A 500 -32.81 -7.25 -37.09
C ALA A 500 -34.30 -7.36 -36.68
N LEU A 501 -35.19 -7.84 -37.58
CA LEU A 501 -36.63 -7.97 -37.32
C LEU A 501 -37.07 -9.38 -36.89
N TYR A 502 -36.17 -10.38 -36.83
CA TYR A 502 -36.54 -11.78 -36.59
C TYR A 502 -37.34 -11.98 -35.29
N GLY A 503 -36.95 -11.32 -34.20
CA GLY A 503 -37.66 -11.42 -32.92
C GLY A 503 -39.10 -10.87 -32.96
N GLU A 504 -39.32 -9.75 -33.67
CA GLU A 504 -40.66 -9.19 -33.87
C GLU A 504 -41.50 -10.10 -34.76
N ALA A 505 -40.90 -10.58 -35.86
CA ALA A 505 -41.55 -11.48 -36.82
C ALA A 505 -42.03 -12.78 -36.12
N GLN A 506 -41.18 -13.42 -35.32
CA GLN A 506 -41.56 -14.63 -34.58
C GLN A 506 -42.66 -14.38 -33.55
N GLY A 507 -42.61 -13.27 -32.81
CA GLY A 507 -43.68 -12.90 -31.87
C GLY A 507 -45.03 -12.69 -32.56
N LYS A 508 -45.04 -12.01 -33.72
CA LYS A 508 -46.24 -11.82 -34.54
C LYS A 508 -46.74 -13.10 -35.18
N ILE A 509 -45.84 -13.95 -35.68
CA ILE A 509 -46.18 -15.28 -36.23
C ILE A 509 -46.94 -16.12 -35.20
N GLN A 510 -46.47 -16.18 -33.95
CA GLN A 510 -47.20 -16.91 -32.89
C GLN A 510 -48.58 -16.30 -32.62
N ALA A 511 -48.69 -14.98 -32.43
CA ALA A 511 -49.97 -14.31 -32.20
C ALA A 511 -50.99 -14.52 -33.35
N TRP A 512 -50.52 -14.57 -34.60
CA TRP A 512 -51.38 -14.85 -35.77
C TRP A 512 -51.76 -16.32 -35.89
N ILE A 513 -50.85 -17.25 -35.57
CA ILE A 513 -51.17 -18.69 -35.46
C ILE A 513 -52.24 -18.89 -34.37
N GLU A 514 -52.08 -18.31 -33.19
CA GLU A 514 -53.06 -18.39 -32.11
C GLU A 514 -54.42 -17.82 -32.52
N ARG A 515 -54.45 -16.62 -33.12
CA ARG A 515 -55.69 -16.00 -33.61
C ARG A 515 -56.39 -16.85 -34.66
N ARG A 516 -55.63 -17.40 -35.62
CA ARG A 516 -56.16 -18.33 -36.65
C ARG A 516 -56.72 -19.60 -36.01
N GLN A 517 -56.05 -20.17 -35.01
CA GLN A 517 -56.55 -21.35 -34.28
C GLN A 517 -57.86 -21.04 -33.56
N ARG A 518 -57.94 -19.95 -32.77
CA ARG A 518 -59.19 -19.53 -32.11
C ARG A 518 -60.32 -19.39 -33.14
N LEU A 519 -60.11 -18.69 -34.24
CA LEU A 519 -61.13 -18.51 -35.30
C LEU A 519 -61.61 -19.83 -35.94
N GLN A 520 -60.75 -20.85 -36.02
CA GLN A 520 -61.11 -22.18 -36.55
C GLN A 520 -61.79 -23.08 -35.51
N ASP A 521 -61.42 -22.97 -34.23
CA ASP A 521 -61.90 -23.84 -33.15
C ASP A 521 -63.18 -23.31 -32.47
N GLN A 522 -63.33 -21.98 -32.40
CA GLN A 522 -64.44 -21.29 -31.72
C GLN A 522 -65.84 -21.80 -32.14
N PRO A 523 -66.15 -22.03 -33.44
CA PRO A 523 -67.47 -22.50 -33.84
C PRO A 523 -67.79 -23.91 -33.32
N PHE A 524 -66.79 -24.77 -33.10
CA PHE A 524 -66.99 -26.09 -32.48
C PHE A 524 -67.26 -25.96 -30.98
N LEU A 525 -66.54 -25.06 -30.29
CA LEU A 525 -66.72 -24.81 -28.86
C LEU A 525 -68.10 -24.23 -28.55
N GLU A 526 -68.51 -23.20 -29.30
CA GLU A 526 -69.83 -22.58 -29.17
C GLU A 526 -70.95 -23.57 -29.51
N ARG A 527 -70.78 -24.38 -30.56
CA ARG A 527 -71.76 -25.42 -30.92
C ARG A 527 -71.87 -26.49 -29.84
N ALA A 528 -70.76 -26.89 -29.22
CA ALA A 528 -70.75 -27.82 -28.10
C ALA A 528 -71.48 -27.23 -26.87
N GLN A 529 -71.17 -25.99 -26.49
CA GLN A 529 -71.84 -25.28 -25.40
C GLN A 529 -73.36 -25.14 -25.64
N GLN A 530 -73.78 -24.86 -26.88
CA GLN A 530 -75.20 -24.81 -27.27
C GLN A 530 -75.91 -26.18 -27.19
N LEU A 531 -75.20 -27.29 -27.42
CA LEU A 531 -75.75 -28.64 -27.28
C LEU A 531 -75.91 -29.02 -25.80
N ALA A 532 -74.91 -28.73 -24.97
CA ALA A 532 -74.96 -28.98 -23.53
C ALA A 532 -76.05 -28.15 -22.84
N ALA A 533 -76.19 -26.88 -23.22
CA ALA A 533 -77.25 -25.98 -22.70
C ALA A 533 -78.68 -26.45 -23.06
N ARG A 534 -78.83 -27.45 -23.93
CA ARG A 534 -80.11 -28.11 -24.29
C ARG A 534 -80.25 -29.51 -23.68
N GLY A 535 -79.36 -29.90 -22.77
CA GLY A 535 -79.31 -31.25 -22.18
C GLY A 535 -78.69 -32.32 -23.07
N ASN A 536 -78.24 -32.00 -24.29
CA ASN A 536 -77.60 -32.99 -25.18
C ASN A 536 -76.09 -33.06 -24.89
N LEU A 537 -75.75 -33.58 -23.71
CA LEU A 537 -74.39 -33.65 -23.20
C LEU A 537 -73.49 -34.55 -24.06
N ALA A 538 -74.02 -35.66 -24.59
CA ALA A 538 -73.27 -36.59 -25.42
C ALA A 538 -72.78 -35.93 -26.74
N GLU A 539 -73.67 -35.28 -27.50
CA GLU A 539 -73.25 -34.55 -28.70
C GLU A 539 -72.37 -33.33 -28.38
N ALA A 540 -72.56 -32.68 -27.23
CA ALA A 540 -71.70 -31.59 -26.79
C ALA A 540 -70.25 -32.05 -26.56
N ILE A 541 -70.07 -33.16 -25.86
CA ILE A 541 -68.78 -33.78 -25.61
C ILE A 541 -68.08 -34.12 -26.94
N ASP A 542 -68.76 -34.80 -27.87
CA ASP A 542 -68.17 -35.17 -29.17
C ASP A 542 -67.97 -34.00 -30.14
N MET A 543 -68.72 -32.90 -29.98
CA MET A 543 -68.46 -31.65 -30.68
C MET A 543 -67.20 -30.95 -30.15
N ALA A 544 -67.04 -30.85 -28.82
CA ALA A 544 -65.85 -30.26 -28.22
C ALA A 544 -64.57 -31.09 -28.44
N ARG A 545 -64.67 -32.42 -28.49
CA ARG A 545 -63.55 -33.34 -28.80
C ARG A 545 -62.94 -33.12 -30.21
N ARG A 546 -63.58 -32.33 -31.08
CA ARG A 546 -63.01 -31.90 -32.38
C ARG A 546 -61.84 -30.92 -32.22
N ILE A 547 -61.79 -30.20 -31.10
CA ILE A 547 -60.70 -29.28 -30.76
C ILE A 547 -59.52 -30.12 -30.25
N ARG A 548 -58.46 -30.17 -31.06
CA ARG A 548 -57.30 -31.05 -30.83
C ARG A 548 -56.39 -30.53 -29.72
N SER A 549 -55.65 -31.44 -29.08
CA SER A 549 -54.59 -31.10 -28.13
C SER A 549 -53.52 -30.19 -28.77
N GLY A 550 -52.96 -29.30 -27.96
CA GLY A 550 -52.01 -28.29 -28.43
C GLY A 550 -52.63 -27.11 -29.20
N ARG A 551 -53.97 -27.04 -29.32
CA ARG A 551 -54.66 -25.86 -29.85
C ARG A 551 -55.10 -24.89 -28.76
N VAL A 552 -55.21 -23.60 -29.09
CA VAL A 552 -55.45 -22.53 -28.10
C VAL A 552 -56.73 -22.72 -27.24
N LEU A 553 -57.82 -23.24 -27.81
CA LEU A 553 -59.07 -23.47 -27.08
C LEU A 553 -59.15 -24.86 -26.42
N TYR A 554 -58.08 -25.67 -26.47
CA TYR A 554 -58.11 -27.07 -26.04
C TYR A 554 -58.40 -27.24 -24.55
N GLU A 555 -57.73 -26.50 -23.66
CA GLU A 555 -57.96 -26.68 -22.22
C GLU A 555 -59.33 -26.17 -21.75
N GLU A 556 -59.91 -25.18 -22.45
CA GLU A 556 -61.31 -24.75 -22.23
C GLU A 556 -62.29 -25.84 -22.69
N ALA A 557 -62.12 -26.35 -23.92
CA ALA A 557 -62.90 -27.47 -24.44
C ALA A 557 -62.82 -28.71 -23.53
N ARG A 558 -61.61 -29.06 -23.08
CA ARG A 558 -61.34 -30.16 -22.15
C ARG A 558 -61.98 -29.94 -20.77
N SER A 559 -62.03 -28.70 -20.28
CA SER A 559 -62.71 -28.40 -19.02
C SER A 559 -64.23 -28.56 -19.15
N ASN A 560 -64.80 -28.08 -20.25
CA ASN A 560 -66.22 -28.24 -20.54
C ASN A 560 -66.60 -29.72 -20.72
N ILE A 561 -65.78 -30.50 -21.44
CA ILE A 561 -65.93 -31.96 -21.56
C ILE A 561 -66.00 -32.65 -20.20
N ARG A 562 -65.05 -32.41 -19.27
CA ARG A 562 -65.06 -33.03 -17.94
C ARG A 562 -66.34 -32.74 -17.16
N ASN A 563 -66.83 -31.50 -17.24
CA ASN A 563 -68.05 -31.08 -16.55
C ASN A 563 -69.29 -31.80 -17.12
N TRP A 564 -69.39 -31.88 -18.46
CA TRP A 564 -70.49 -32.57 -19.13
C TRP A 564 -70.43 -34.10 -18.96
N GLU A 565 -69.24 -34.70 -18.91
CA GLU A 565 -69.03 -36.13 -18.63
C GLU A 565 -69.53 -36.47 -17.20
N SER A 566 -69.24 -35.65 -16.19
CA SER A 566 -69.75 -35.85 -14.82
C SER A 566 -71.27 -35.66 -14.71
N GLN A 567 -71.84 -34.68 -15.42
CA GLN A 567 -73.28 -34.47 -15.48
C GLN A 567 -74.00 -35.66 -16.13
N PHE A 568 -73.53 -36.10 -17.30
CA PHE A 568 -74.08 -37.22 -18.05
C PHE A 568 -74.01 -38.55 -17.28
N GLN A 569 -72.88 -38.82 -16.60
CA GLN A 569 -72.74 -39.99 -15.74
C GLN A 569 -73.70 -39.95 -14.54
N GLY A 570 -73.90 -38.79 -13.91
CA GLY A 570 -74.85 -38.64 -12.81
C GLY A 570 -76.32 -38.78 -13.25
N GLU A 571 -76.67 -38.24 -14.42
CA GLU A 571 -78.00 -38.43 -15.03
C GLU A 571 -78.29 -39.90 -15.33
N GLN A 572 -77.36 -40.58 -16.01
CA GLN A 572 -77.50 -41.99 -16.35
C GLN A 572 -77.53 -42.88 -15.09
N GLY A 573 -76.61 -42.67 -14.15
CA GLY A 573 -76.51 -43.42 -12.91
C GLY A 573 -77.77 -43.30 -12.05
N LEU A 574 -78.26 -42.07 -11.82
CA LEU A 574 -79.48 -41.86 -11.03
C LEU A 574 -80.74 -42.40 -11.73
N GLN A 575 -80.81 -42.35 -13.06
CA GLN A 575 -81.88 -43.01 -13.81
C GLN A 575 -81.83 -44.53 -13.68
N SER A 576 -80.65 -45.16 -13.81
CA SER A 576 -80.47 -46.60 -13.63
C SER A 576 -80.80 -47.05 -12.20
N ALA A 577 -80.38 -46.30 -11.19
CA ALA A 577 -80.73 -46.53 -9.79
C ALA A 577 -82.26 -46.47 -9.58
N ARG A 578 -82.92 -45.41 -10.07
CA ARG A 578 -84.38 -45.25 -10.02
C ARG A 578 -85.13 -46.33 -10.81
N GLN A 579 -84.51 -47.00 -11.78
CA GLN A 579 -85.08 -48.16 -12.46
C GLN A 579 -84.93 -49.44 -11.64
N ALA A 580 -83.76 -49.69 -11.04
CA ALA A 580 -83.54 -50.84 -10.15
C ALA A 580 -84.50 -50.83 -8.94
N ALA A 581 -84.76 -49.65 -8.36
CA ALA A 581 -85.66 -49.49 -7.22
C ALA A 581 -87.13 -49.91 -7.49
N ARG A 582 -87.55 -50.00 -8.76
CA ARG A 582 -88.96 -50.22 -9.15
C ARG A 582 -89.56 -51.54 -8.66
N ALA A 583 -88.74 -52.57 -8.43
CA ALA A 583 -89.24 -53.85 -7.94
C ALA A 583 -89.59 -53.83 -6.45
N GLY A 584 -89.22 -52.80 -5.69
CA GLY A 584 -89.64 -52.57 -4.30
C GLY A 584 -89.08 -53.52 -3.24
N THR A 585 -88.51 -54.67 -3.64
CA THR A 585 -87.89 -55.64 -2.71
C THR A 585 -86.61 -55.10 -2.09
N ALA A 586 -86.24 -55.61 -0.90
CA ALA A 586 -85.04 -55.17 -0.19
C ALA A 586 -83.76 -55.28 -1.04
N ASP A 587 -83.59 -56.36 -1.81
CA ASP A 587 -82.45 -56.57 -2.70
C ASP A 587 -82.44 -55.62 -3.91
N ALA A 588 -83.62 -55.31 -4.46
CA ALA A 588 -83.74 -54.34 -5.55
C ALA A 588 -83.44 -52.91 -5.08
N LEU A 589 -83.88 -52.56 -3.87
CA LEU A 589 -83.57 -51.28 -3.22
C LEU A 589 -82.08 -51.20 -2.84
N GLN A 590 -81.46 -52.28 -2.34
CA GLN A 590 -80.02 -52.33 -2.08
C GLN A 590 -79.20 -52.16 -3.38
N SER A 591 -79.63 -52.81 -4.46
CA SER A 591 -79.02 -52.63 -5.79
C SER A 591 -79.13 -51.17 -6.26
N ALA A 592 -80.32 -50.58 -6.16
CA ALA A 592 -80.57 -49.17 -6.50
C ALA A 592 -79.68 -48.21 -5.70
N ILE A 593 -79.58 -48.41 -4.38
CA ILE A 593 -78.68 -47.68 -3.48
C ILE A 593 -77.23 -47.78 -3.97
N SER A 594 -76.75 -48.98 -4.31
CA SER A 594 -75.35 -49.18 -4.75
C SER A 594 -75.03 -48.52 -6.09
N ILE A 595 -76.02 -48.29 -6.95
CA ILE A 595 -75.89 -47.52 -8.20
C ILE A 595 -75.97 -46.02 -7.93
N ALA A 596 -76.87 -45.57 -7.05
CA ALA A 596 -76.96 -44.15 -6.67
C ALA A 596 -75.70 -43.65 -5.94
N LEU A 597 -75.04 -44.51 -5.16
CA LEU A 597 -73.72 -44.24 -4.54
C LEU A 597 -72.57 -44.09 -5.56
N GLN A 598 -72.81 -44.36 -6.85
CA GLN A 598 -71.83 -44.13 -7.93
C GLN A 598 -72.08 -42.82 -8.69
N VAL A 599 -73.13 -42.05 -8.34
CA VAL A 599 -73.35 -40.70 -8.88
C VAL A 599 -72.25 -39.78 -8.34
N PRO A 600 -71.42 -39.15 -9.18
CA PRO A 600 -70.31 -38.33 -8.68
C PRO A 600 -70.78 -37.14 -7.84
N ASP A 601 -70.07 -36.82 -6.75
CA ASP A 601 -70.35 -35.65 -5.90
C ASP A 601 -70.39 -34.33 -6.69
N SER A 602 -69.58 -34.25 -7.75
CA SER A 602 -69.50 -33.11 -8.68
C SER A 602 -70.67 -33.00 -9.67
N SER A 603 -71.56 -34.00 -9.71
CA SER A 603 -72.80 -33.94 -10.48
C SER A 603 -73.82 -33.05 -9.77
N SER A 604 -74.60 -32.28 -10.54
CA SER A 604 -75.74 -31.51 -10.04
C SER A 604 -76.85 -32.38 -9.42
N LEU A 605 -76.79 -33.71 -9.63
CA LEU A 605 -77.75 -34.68 -9.12
C LEU A 605 -77.31 -35.41 -7.84
N SER A 606 -76.12 -35.13 -7.29
CA SER A 606 -75.63 -35.76 -6.06
C SER A 606 -76.60 -35.61 -4.89
N SER A 607 -77.22 -34.45 -4.71
CA SER A 607 -78.28 -34.23 -3.72
C SER A 607 -79.51 -35.14 -3.92
N GLN A 608 -79.99 -35.28 -5.17
CA GLN A 608 -81.11 -36.16 -5.49
C GLN A 608 -80.76 -37.65 -5.37
N ALA A 609 -79.50 -38.02 -5.57
CA ALA A 609 -79.01 -39.37 -5.35
C ALA A 609 -78.99 -39.69 -3.85
N THR A 610 -78.49 -38.77 -3.01
CA THR A 610 -78.52 -38.88 -1.54
C THR A 610 -79.94 -38.99 -1.00
N GLU A 611 -80.87 -38.14 -1.48
CA GLU A 611 -82.29 -38.19 -1.11
C GLU A 611 -82.95 -39.53 -1.48
N ALA A 612 -82.66 -40.06 -2.68
CA ALA A 612 -83.14 -41.36 -3.10
C ALA A 612 -82.53 -42.52 -2.28
N ILE A 613 -81.24 -42.44 -1.91
CA ILE A 613 -80.59 -43.42 -1.01
C ILE A 613 -81.27 -43.40 0.36
N ASP A 614 -81.53 -42.23 0.94
CA ASP A 614 -82.24 -42.08 2.21
C ASP A 614 -83.65 -42.69 2.14
N GLU A 615 -84.41 -42.40 1.07
CA GLU A 615 -85.77 -42.93 0.87
C GLU A 615 -85.77 -44.46 0.75
N TRP A 616 -84.91 -45.02 -0.10
CA TRP A 616 -84.84 -46.47 -0.31
C TRP A 616 -84.33 -47.20 0.93
N SER A 617 -83.44 -46.58 1.71
CA SER A 617 -82.97 -47.12 2.98
C SER A 617 -84.09 -47.18 4.03
N GLN A 618 -84.95 -46.15 4.09
CA GLN A 618 -86.15 -46.17 4.94
C GLN A 618 -87.18 -47.23 4.49
N ARG A 619 -87.32 -47.46 3.18
CA ARG A 619 -88.17 -48.54 2.66
C ARG A 619 -87.62 -49.93 3.03
N ILE A 620 -86.30 -50.17 2.97
CA ILE A 620 -85.69 -51.41 3.46
C ILE A 620 -85.93 -51.58 4.98
N LEU A 621 -85.83 -50.50 5.76
CA LEU A 621 -86.11 -50.52 7.20
C LEU A 621 -87.55 -50.96 7.50
N ALA A 622 -88.53 -50.41 6.77
CA ALA A 622 -89.93 -50.80 6.89
C ALA A 622 -90.16 -52.29 6.53
N ILE A 623 -89.58 -52.77 5.42
CA ILE A 623 -89.69 -54.19 4.99
C ILE A 623 -89.09 -55.13 6.04
N GLY A 624 -87.95 -54.77 6.64
CA GLY A 624 -87.35 -55.56 7.73
C GLY A 624 -88.25 -55.63 8.97
N VAL A 625 -88.85 -54.51 9.38
CA VAL A 625 -89.77 -54.44 10.53
C VAL A 625 -91.08 -55.19 10.27
N GLU A 626 -91.57 -55.20 9.03
CA GLU A 626 -92.71 -56.04 8.63
C GLU A 626 -92.34 -57.54 8.69
N GLN A 627 -91.18 -57.91 8.12
CA GLN A 627 -90.67 -59.28 8.11
C GLN A 627 -90.47 -59.86 9.52
N SER A 628 -90.04 -59.05 10.50
CA SER A 628 -89.77 -59.53 11.88
C SER A 628 -90.98 -60.11 12.60
N SER A 629 -92.20 -59.86 12.10
CA SER A 629 -93.43 -60.48 12.60
C SER A 629 -93.51 -62.00 12.35
N SER A 630 -92.70 -62.53 11.43
CA SER A 630 -92.71 -63.95 11.03
C SER A 630 -91.31 -64.57 10.94
N ASP A 631 -90.28 -63.78 10.60
CA ASP A 631 -88.88 -64.21 10.52
C ASP A 631 -87.95 -63.08 10.99
N VAL A 632 -87.58 -63.14 12.28
CA VAL A 632 -86.67 -62.17 12.90
C VAL A 632 -85.24 -62.28 12.34
N ALA A 633 -84.79 -63.48 11.94
CA ALA A 633 -83.44 -63.69 11.41
C ALA A 633 -83.29 -63.12 10.00
N GLY A 634 -84.28 -63.35 9.13
CA GLY A 634 -84.36 -62.71 7.82
C GLY A 634 -84.60 -61.20 7.90
N ALA A 635 -85.35 -60.73 8.90
CA ALA A 635 -85.50 -59.30 9.17
C ALA A 635 -84.15 -58.62 9.51
N ILE A 636 -83.32 -59.22 10.37
CA ILE A 636 -81.95 -58.77 10.64
C ILE A 636 -81.13 -58.74 9.32
N ALA A 637 -81.21 -59.80 8.51
CA ALA A 637 -80.51 -59.87 7.23
C ALA A 637 -80.98 -58.81 6.21
N THR A 638 -82.27 -58.44 6.24
CA THR A 638 -82.85 -57.33 5.46
C THR A 638 -82.34 -55.97 5.96
N LEU A 639 -82.35 -55.72 7.27
CA LEU A 639 -81.86 -54.45 7.84
C LEU A 639 -80.36 -54.22 7.60
N ARG A 640 -79.54 -55.28 7.60
CA ARG A 640 -78.11 -55.22 7.28
C ARG A 640 -77.79 -54.78 5.84
N LYS A 641 -78.79 -54.64 4.96
CA LYS A 641 -78.64 -54.12 3.58
C LYS A 641 -78.60 -52.59 3.50
N ILE A 642 -78.93 -51.89 4.59
CA ILE A 642 -78.97 -50.43 4.68
C ILE A 642 -77.54 -49.86 4.78
N PRO A 643 -77.15 -48.87 3.96
CA PRO A 643 -75.81 -48.31 3.98
C PRO A 643 -75.62 -47.33 5.15
N SER A 644 -74.40 -47.28 5.70
CA SER A 644 -74.00 -46.36 6.77
C SER A 644 -74.00 -44.87 6.38
N SER A 645 -74.17 -44.56 5.10
CA SER A 645 -74.35 -43.20 4.58
C SER A 645 -75.81 -42.70 4.66
N SER A 646 -76.77 -43.54 5.03
CA SER A 646 -78.19 -43.20 5.10
C SER A 646 -78.69 -42.88 6.52
N ARG A 647 -79.70 -42.02 6.62
CA ARG A 647 -80.35 -41.67 7.90
C ARG A 647 -81.06 -42.84 8.58
N ALA A 648 -81.42 -43.88 7.83
CA ALA A 648 -82.06 -45.08 8.36
C ALA A 648 -81.08 -46.01 9.09
N PHE A 649 -79.76 -45.84 8.91
CA PHE A 649 -78.77 -46.82 9.37
C PHE A 649 -78.76 -47.04 10.88
N GLU A 650 -78.70 -45.98 11.70
CA GLU A 650 -78.65 -46.15 13.16
C GLU A 650 -79.99 -46.66 13.74
N GLN A 651 -81.12 -46.41 13.05
CA GLN A 651 -82.42 -47.01 13.40
C GLN A 651 -82.47 -48.50 13.04
N ALA A 652 -81.91 -48.88 11.89
CA ALA A 652 -81.77 -50.27 11.50
C ALA A 652 -80.85 -51.03 12.47
N ARG A 653 -79.74 -50.41 12.86
CA ARG A 653 -78.75 -50.97 13.78
C ARG A 653 -79.28 -51.23 15.18
N SER A 654 -80.05 -50.29 15.76
CA SER A 654 -80.66 -50.50 17.08
C SER A 654 -81.72 -51.60 17.06
N GLN A 655 -82.54 -51.67 16.01
CA GLN A 655 -83.53 -52.75 15.83
C GLN A 655 -82.86 -54.12 15.64
N ILE A 656 -81.76 -54.19 14.85
CA ILE A 656 -80.92 -55.40 14.75
C ILE A 656 -80.46 -55.86 16.13
N GLN A 657 -79.92 -54.96 16.96
CA GLN A 657 -79.42 -55.33 18.30
C GLN A 657 -80.53 -55.91 19.19
N VAL A 658 -81.70 -55.26 19.26
CA VAL A 658 -82.86 -55.72 20.06
C VAL A 658 -83.36 -57.10 19.60
N TRP A 659 -83.28 -57.38 18.29
CA TRP A 659 -83.64 -58.68 17.72
C TRP A 659 -82.57 -59.76 17.93
N GLU A 660 -81.28 -59.41 17.90
CA GLU A 660 -80.19 -60.34 18.22
C GLU A 660 -80.17 -60.72 19.70
N GLU A 661 -80.48 -59.78 20.60
CA GLU A 661 -80.64 -60.03 22.03
C GLU A 661 -81.88 -60.89 22.37
N SER A 662 -83.00 -60.70 21.65
CA SER A 662 -84.22 -61.50 21.90
C SER A 662 -84.20 -62.89 21.26
N LEU A 663 -83.43 -63.11 20.19
CA LEU A 663 -83.19 -64.44 19.61
C LEU A 663 -82.23 -65.32 20.43
N ASN A 664 -81.45 -64.73 21.35
CA ASN A 664 -80.40 -65.43 22.09
C ASN A 664 -80.37 -65.04 23.59
N PRO A 665 -81.46 -65.30 24.34
CA PRO A 665 -81.59 -64.88 25.74
C PRO A 665 -80.59 -65.58 26.66
N PRO A 666 -80.13 -64.92 27.75
CA PRO A 666 -79.19 -65.50 28.71
C PRO A 666 -79.81 -66.72 29.41
N ALA A 667 -79.03 -67.79 29.53
CA ALA A 667 -79.48 -69.08 30.06
C ALA A 667 -79.81 -69.03 31.56
N ALA A 668 -80.87 -69.73 31.97
CA ALA A 668 -81.28 -69.87 33.36
C ALA A 668 -80.48 -70.95 34.12
N GLU A 669 -80.16 -70.68 35.39
CA GLU A 669 -79.41 -71.60 36.25
C GLU A 669 -80.24 -72.82 36.70
N SER A 670 -79.55 -73.94 36.98
CA SER A 670 -80.15 -75.19 37.51
C SER A 670 -79.74 -75.42 38.98
N PRO A 671 -80.59 -76.06 39.82
CA PRO A 671 -80.42 -76.08 41.28
C PRO A 671 -79.74 -77.35 41.87
N ALA A 672 -79.56 -77.33 43.21
CA ALA A 672 -79.14 -78.42 44.14
C ALA A 672 -77.62 -78.71 44.22
N PRO A 673 -77.08 -79.27 45.35
CA PRO A 673 -77.74 -79.91 46.51
C PRO A 673 -77.42 -79.28 47.90
N VAL A 674 -77.74 -80.00 48.99
CA VAL A 674 -77.76 -79.58 50.43
C VAL A 674 -77.54 -80.84 51.33
N PRO A 675 -77.01 -80.81 52.59
CA PRO A 675 -76.25 -79.82 53.37
C PRO A 675 -74.75 -80.30 53.53
N PRO A 676 -74.09 -80.73 54.66
CA PRO A 676 -74.32 -80.72 56.13
C PRO A 676 -73.19 -80.10 57.03
N GLU A 677 -73.48 -80.01 58.34
CA GLU A 677 -72.62 -80.11 59.57
C GLU A 677 -71.27 -79.35 59.78
N THR A 678 -71.39 -78.21 60.48
CA THR A 678 -70.75 -77.82 61.78
C THR A 678 -69.26 -77.47 61.97
N GLU A 679 -69.09 -76.31 62.64
CA GLU A 679 -68.07 -75.93 63.66
C GLU A 679 -66.65 -75.47 63.20
N PRO A 680 -65.95 -74.61 64.01
CA PRO A 680 -65.20 -73.45 63.50
C PRO A 680 -63.86 -73.26 64.28
N PRO A 681 -63.51 -72.09 64.86
CA PRO A 681 -63.45 -70.71 64.36
C PRO A 681 -62.00 -70.15 64.35
N ASN A 682 -61.79 -68.91 63.89
CA ASN A 682 -60.96 -67.98 64.68
C ASN A 682 -61.23 -66.48 64.42
N ARG A 683 -60.78 -65.63 65.35
CA ARG A 683 -60.85 -64.16 65.32
C ARG A 683 -59.48 -63.53 65.04
N SER A 684 -59.43 -62.54 64.15
CA SER A 684 -58.59 -61.32 64.26
C SER A 684 -58.82 -60.44 63.02
N GLY A 685 -58.86 -59.11 63.08
CA GLY A 685 -58.76 -58.20 64.23
C GLY A 685 -58.67 -56.74 63.74
N ASN A 686 -59.02 -55.79 64.61
CA ASN A 686 -59.04 -54.33 64.35
C ASN A 686 -57.77 -53.80 63.63
N ARG A 687 -57.82 -52.68 62.91
CA ARG A 687 -58.63 -51.48 63.19
C ARG A 687 -58.94 -50.64 61.95
#